data_AF-A0A078GZA4-F1
#
_entry.id   AF-A0A078GZA4-F1
#
_cell.length_a   1.000
_cell.length_b   1.000
_cell.length_c   1.000
_cell.angle_alpha   90.00
_cell.angle_beta   90.00
_cell.angle_gamma   90.00
#
_symmetry.space_group_name_H-M   'P 1'
#
loop_
_entity.id
_entity.type
_entity.pdbx_description
1 polymer ?
#
loop_
_entity_poly.entity_id
_entity_poly.type
_entity_poly.pdbx_seq_one_letter_code
_entity_poly.pdbx_strand_id
1 'polypeptide(L)'
;MPVKLVFREIPDIRTFEAKWDTFARKYPERNCHSNADETIDFYHRYKEDIQRMKDINMDSFRFSISWVRILPHGKLSKGVNKEGIRFYNELIDELLANGITPLATLFHWDTPQALEEEYGGFLSENITMDFRDFANICFEEFGDRVKLWLTINEPWVYSVGGYDAGRKAPGRASKYMNDAATAGKSGHEAYIVSHNLLLSHAEAVEAFRNCHNCKDGKIGMAHCPLWYEPYDVTCDEDVEAAERAMEFMFGWHMNPTVYGDYPEVMKKIVGKRLPSFTESQSRKLKGSFDFIGINYYSSVYAKNVDEVDPDKPFWRSDQHVEWKKQNKAGKAIGAQGGVEWNLMYPQGLRKVLNYAKNKYGNPKFIITENGHCDAYEEKKPKLYELMDMKRTDYHKKHISNVHQAIYEDGVQVDGYFAWSLLDNCEWNCGYEIRYGLFYVDYENGLKRYPKMSAMWFKEFLKEKDDDKIKKPQVKRMPRRPSGGRRFIKHQPLAFSPFMRSLALASRRKLHRHQQEDDSPRSEELMSFDQKLPTLSKKEQKEQLSDSSDEEDSQGDVQADFEFFDPKPTDFNGVKILLKNYLDDKEWDLSSFVDLVLEQTTVGTVVKVADDEDESVFAVVSALNLARYKEHKCFRELKEFLLQVCSEKSVAKDLGVMLEKKAHDVGILVSQRVMNLPPQLLPPLYDGLFDEVSWATEDEPTEELRGSFRFKWYLLVTKIYKLKNPKQRKPRRGEEEEEETVFLKPEDELFLQLSSWSFTYPMRSQLVTSHEMKNYQLMGLVMAVEAKRIPEFRQMLNSLID
;
A
#
# COMPACT_ATOMS: atom_id res chain seq x y z
N MET A 1 55.13 17.08 -32.80
CA MET A 1 53.86 16.77 -33.50
C MET A 1 52.77 16.66 -32.45
N PRO A 2 51.77 17.57 -32.42
CA PRO A 2 50.68 17.44 -31.46
C PRO A 2 49.75 16.31 -31.89
N VAL A 3 49.49 15.40 -30.95
CA VAL A 3 48.56 14.29 -31.10
C VAL A 3 47.14 14.87 -31.14
N LYS A 4 46.48 14.78 -32.29
CA LYS A 4 45.03 15.03 -32.42
C LYS A 4 44.29 13.91 -31.71
N LEU A 5 43.80 14.18 -30.50
CA LEU A 5 42.72 13.40 -29.89
C LEU A 5 41.44 13.70 -30.68
N VAL A 6 41.06 12.76 -31.55
CA VAL A 6 39.74 12.75 -32.16
C VAL A 6 38.78 12.25 -31.09
N PHE A 7 38.09 13.17 -30.43
CA PHE A 7 36.86 12.82 -29.72
C PHE A 7 35.85 12.41 -30.80
N ARG A 8 35.54 11.11 -30.88
CA ARG A 8 34.29 10.71 -31.53
C ARG A 8 33.18 11.24 -30.64
N GLU A 9 32.39 12.17 -31.17
CA GLU A 9 31.10 12.51 -30.61
C GLU A 9 30.33 11.21 -30.38
N ILE A 10 30.03 10.92 -29.12
CA ILE A 10 28.95 10.00 -28.78
C ILE A 10 27.70 10.67 -29.37
N PRO A 11 26.92 10.00 -30.24
CA PRO A 11 25.67 10.57 -30.73
C PRO A 11 24.85 11.03 -29.53
N ASP A 12 24.37 12.27 -29.58
CA ASP A 12 23.54 12.90 -28.56
C ASP A 12 22.51 11.89 -28.03
N ILE A 13 22.43 11.72 -26.71
CA ILE A 13 21.50 10.82 -26.00
C ILE A 13 20.03 11.05 -26.42
N ARG A 14 19.76 12.16 -27.11
CA ARG A 14 18.48 12.57 -27.70
C ARG A 14 18.06 11.88 -29.01
N THR A 15 18.82 10.92 -29.53
CA THR A 15 18.55 10.38 -30.89
C THR A 15 17.58 9.20 -30.95
N PHE A 16 17.22 8.57 -29.83
CA PHE A 16 16.44 7.32 -29.84
C PHE A 16 15.32 7.33 -28.81
N GLU A 17 14.11 7.67 -29.27
CA GLU A 17 12.92 7.88 -28.43
C GLU A 17 11.92 6.73 -28.56
N ALA A 18 11.35 6.32 -27.44
CA ALA A 18 10.10 5.56 -27.40
C ALA A 18 8.91 6.51 -27.57
N LYS A 19 7.74 5.96 -27.92
CA LYS A 19 6.53 6.75 -28.12
C LYS A 19 6.12 7.55 -26.89
N TRP A 20 6.37 7.01 -25.70
CA TRP A 20 6.14 7.70 -24.43
C TRP A 20 7.00 8.94 -24.25
N ASP A 21 8.27 8.90 -24.65
CA ASP A 21 9.19 10.05 -24.54
C ASP A 21 8.66 11.23 -25.36
N THR A 22 8.36 10.98 -26.63
CA THR A 22 7.81 12.00 -27.53
C THR A 22 6.41 12.45 -27.09
N PHE A 23 5.57 11.54 -26.57
CA PHE A 23 4.24 11.87 -26.08
C PHE A 23 4.28 12.80 -24.87
N ALA A 24 5.12 12.49 -23.87
CA ALA A 24 5.28 13.30 -22.67
C ALA A 24 5.82 14.70 -22.98
N ARG A 25 6.82 14.80 -23.87
CA ARG A 25 7.39 16.09 -24.27
C ARG A 25 6.46 16.92 -25.14
N LYS A 26 5.70 16.28 -26.02
CA LYS A 26 4.78 16.98 -26.97
C LYS A 26 3.48 17.41 -26.30
N TYR A 27 3.01 16.65 -25.31
CA TYR A 27 1.75 16.88 -24.60
C TYR A 27 1.97 16.80 -23.08
N PRO A 28 2.76 17.72 -22.50
CA PRO A 28 3.07 17.70 -21.07
C PRO A 28 1.82 17.79 -20.20
N GLU A 29 0.80 18.52 -20.64
CA GLU A 29 -0.49 18.64 -19.95
C GLU A 29 -1.24 17.31 -19.80
N ARG A 30 -0.90 16.31 -20.63
CA ARG A 30 -1.51 14.96 -20.58
C ARG A 30 -0.77 14.00 -19.67
N ASN A 31 0.31 14.46 -19.02
CA ASN A 31 1.19 13.64 -18.17
C ASN A 31 1.58 14.38 -16.89
N CYS A 32 0.68 15.21 -16.35
CA CYS A 32 0.93 16.02 -15.14
C CYS A 32 2.21 16.87 -15.24
N HIS A 33 2.49 17.39 -16.44
CA HIS A 33 3.71 18.13 -16.77
C HIS A 33 5.03 17.40 -16.43
N SER A 34 4.97 16.08 -16.28
CA SER A 34 6.09 15.20 -15.95
C SER A 34 6.59 14.45 -17.19
N ASN A 35 7.83 13.95 -17.12
CA ASN A 35 8.43 13.04 -18.10
C ASN A 35 9.29 12.00 -17.38
N ALA A 36 9.85 11.04 -18.13
CA ALA A 36 10.68 9.97 -17.59
C ALA A 36 12.13 10.02 -18.08
N ASP A 37 12.64 11.22 -18.40
CA ASP A 37 13.99 11.40 -18.99
C ASP A 37 15.10 10.83 -18.08
N GLU A 38 15.00 11.05 -16.77
CA GLU A 38 15.90 10.48 -15.74
C GLU A 38 15.17 9.47 -14.84
N THR A 39 13.92 9.76 -14.49
CA THR A 39 13.10 8.98 -13.55
C THR A 39 13.82 8.65 -12.24
N ILE A 40 13.85 7.38 -11.84
CA ILE A 40 14.59 6.91 -10.66
C ILE A 40 16.05 6.55 -10.97
N ASP A 41 16.53 6.76 -12.20
CA ASP A 41 17.90 6.43 -12.59
C ASP A 41 18.28 4.95 -12.34
N PHE A 42 17.35 4.03 -12.59
CA PHE A 42 17.59 2.59 -12.41
C PHE A 42 18.74 2.10 -13.30
N TYR A 43 18.93 2.70 -14.48
CA TYR A 43 19.98 2.34 -15.42
C TYR A 43 21.38 2.40 -14.81
N HIS A 44 21.66 3.36 -13.91
CA HIS A 44 22.94 3.46 -13.22
C HIS A 44 22.93 2.85 -11.82
N ARG A 45 21.75 2.69 -11.19
CA ARG A 45 21.59 2.34 -9.76
C ARG A 45 21.08 0.93 -9.48
N TYR A 46 20.84 0.13 -10.52
CA TYR A 46 20.24 -1.21 -10.40
C TYR A 46 20.92 -2.12 -9.37
N LYS A 47 22.26 -2.04 -9.22
CA LYS A 47 22.99 -2.86 -8.24
C LYS A 47 22.56 -2.59 -6.80
N GLU A 48 22.34 -1.33 -6.45
CA GLU A 48 21.86 -0.97 -5.12
C GLU A 48 20.40 -1.39 -4.92
N ASP A 49 19.59 -1.27 -5.97
CA ASP A 49 18.18 -1.65 -5.92
C ASP A 49 18.00 -3.19 -5.82
N ILE A 50 18.88 -3.96 -6.45
CA ILE A 50 18.97 -5.43 -6.31
C ILE A 50 19.38 -5.81 -4.88
N GLN A 51 20.35 -5.11 -4.29
CA GLN A 51 20.72 -5.36 -2.90
C GLN A 51 19.55 -5.09 -1.95
N ARG A 52 18.74 -4.05 -2.20
CA ARG A 52 17.53 -3.78 -1.43
C ARG A 52 16.48 -4.89 -1.54
N MET A 53 16.29 -5.47 -2.73
CA MET A 53 15.42 -6.63 -2.92
C MET A 53 15.87 -7.81 -2.06
N LYS A 54 17.18 -8.09 -2.07
CA LYS A 54 17.78 -9.14 -1.25
C LYS A 54 17.60 -8.88 0.24
N ASP A 55 17.75 -7.62 0.69
CA ASP A 55 17.61 -7.22 2.09
C ASP A 55 16.18 -7.42 2.64
N ILE A 56 15.18 -7.53 1.76
CA ILE A 56 13.79 -7.83 2.08
C ILE A 56 13.35 -9.25 1.66
N ASN A 57 14.32 -10.15 1.40
CA ASN A 57 14.11 -11.55 1.06
C ASN A 57 13.28 -11.81 -0.21
N MET A 58 13.28 -10.90 -1.18
CA MET A 58 12.70 -11.18 -2.50
C MET A 58 13.60 -12.12 -3.31
N ASP A 59 12.99 -13.07 -4.00
CA ASP A 59 13.69 -14.13 -4.76
C ASP A 59 13.52 -14.01 -6.28
N SER A 60 12.74 -13.03 -6.75
CA SER A 60 12.38 -12.87 -8.16
C SER A 60 12.22 -11.39 -8.52
N PHE A 61 12.64 -10.99 -9.72
CA PHE A 61 12.47 -9.64 -10.24
C PHE A 61 11.86 -9.66 -11.64
N ARG A 62 10.70 -9.03 -11.78
CA ARG A 62 10.11 -8.75 -13.08
C ARG A 62 10.56 -7.37 -13.58
N PHE A 63 11.15 -7.32 -14.76
CA PHE A 63 11.53 -6.08 -15.44
C PHE A 63 11.16 -6.15 -16.93
N SER A 64 11.22 -5.01 -17.64
CA SER A 64 11.06 -4.98 -19.09
C SER A 64 12.37 -4.64 -19.81
N ILE A 65 12.53 -5.21 -21.01
CA ILE A 65 13.64 -4.87 -21.90
C ILE A 65 13.13 -3.80 -22.85
N SER A 66 13.70 -2.60 -22.75
CA SER A 66 13.31 -1.50 -23.62
C SER A 66 13.69 -1.75 -25.08
N TRP A 67 12.70 -1.76 -25.98
CA TRP A 67 12.88 -2.03 -27.40
C TRP A 67 13.84 -1.01 -28.03
N VAL A 68 13.61 0.28 -27.79
CA VAL A 68 14.49 1.37 -28.29
C VAL A 68 15.91 1.30 -27.75
N ARG A 69 16.14 0.65 -26.60
CA ARG A 69 17.49 0.48 -26.06
C ARG A 69 18.28 -0.59 -26.80
N ILE A 70 17.62 -1.61 -27.35
CA ILE A 70 18.26 -2.69 -28.14
C ILE A 70 18.26 -2.36 -29.64
N LEU A 71 17.13 -1.91 -30.18
CA LEU A 71 16.95 -1.49 -31.57
C LEU A 71 16.50 -0.02 -31.59
N PRO A 72 17.44 0.94 -31.62
CA PRO A 72 17.10 2.35 -31.48
C PRO A 72 16.23 2.95 -32.59
N HIS A 73 16.27 2.34 -33.78
CA HIS A 73 15.39 2.69 -34.89
C HIS A 73 14.23 1.69 -35.09
N GLY A 74 13.99 0.83 -34.10
CA GLY A 74 12.99 -0.23 -34.08
C GLY A 74 13.29 -1.45 -34.95
N LYS A 75 14.00 -1.27 -36.08
CA LYS A 75 14.30 -2.34 -37.04
C LYS A 75 15.70 -2.90 -36.88
N LEU A 76 15.83 -4.23 -36.97
CA LEU A 76 17.12 -4.93 -36.98
C LEU A 76 18.02 -4.45 -38.14
N SER A 77 17.45 -4.20 -39.31
CA SER A 77 18.18 -3.72 -40.50
C SER A 77 18.86 -2.35 -40.31
N LYS A 78 18.43 -1.56 -39.32
CA LYS A 78 19.01 -0.26 -38.98
C LYS A 78 20.05 -0.33 -37.85
N GLY A 79 20.40 -1.54 -37.40
CA GLY A 79 21.48 -1.80 -36.45
C GLY A 79 21.02 -2.07 -35.02
N VAL A 80 21.90 -2.73 -34.27
CA VAL A 80 21.68 -3.16 -32.88
C VAL A 80 22.59 -2.36 -31.95
N ASN A 81 22.04 -1.87 -30.84
CA ASN A 81 22.80 -1.18 -29.81
C ASN A 81 23.43 -2.17 -28.82
N LYS A 82 24.73 -2.45 -29.02
CA LYS A 82 25.50 -3.37 -28.17
C LYS A 82 25.64 -2.91 -26.72
N GLU A 83 25.61 -1.59 -26.46
CA GLU A 83 25.66 -1.06 -25.09
C GLU A 83 24.35 -1.36 -24.34
N GLY A 84 23.21 -1.29 -25.03
CA GLY A 84 21.92 -1.71 -24.50
C GLY A 84 21.91 -3.20 -24.14
N ILE A 85 22.44 -4.05 -25.02
CA ILE A 85 22.61 -5.48 -24.75
C ILE A 85 23.53 -5.71 -23.55
N ARG A 86 24.64 -4.98 -23.46
CA ARG A 86 25.57 -5.08 -22.32
C ARG A 86 24.87 -4.74 -21.00
N PHE A 87 24.08 -3.67 -20.96
CA PHE A 87 23.34 -3.29 -19.77
C PHE A 87 22.43 -4.42 -19.26
N TYR A 88 21.61 -5.02 -20.12
CA TYR A 88 20.73 -6.11 -19.67
C TYR A 88 21.49 -7.37 -19.29
N ASN A 89 22.60 -7.68 -19.97
CA ASN A 89 23.51 -8.76 -19.54
C ASN A 89 24.00 -8.53 -18.10
N GLU A 90 24.55 -7.34 -17.82
CA GLU A 90 25.04 -7.00 -16.48
C GLU A 90 23.92 -7.01 -15.43
N LEU A 91 22.72 -6.52 -15.79
CA LEU A 91 21.55 -6.56 -14.91
C LEU A 91 21.14 -8.00 -14.58
N ILE A 92 21.04 -8.87 -15.58
CA ILE A 92 20.65 -10.28 -15.42
C ILE A 92 21.70 -11.02 -14.58
N ASP A 93 22.98 -10.79 -14.85
CA ASP A 93 24.07 -11.41 -14.10
C ASP A 93 24.07 -10.95 -12.63
N GLU A 94 23.80 -9.67 -12.36
CA GLU A 94 23.69 -9.14 -11.00
C GLU A 94 22.49 -9.72 -10.25
N LEU A 95 21.33 -9.88 -10.91
CA LEU A 95 20.15 -10.54 -10.33
C LEU A 95 20.48 -11.98 -9.91
N LEU A 96 21.05 -12.77 -10.84
CA LEU A 96 21.39 -14.16 -10.60
C LEU A 96 22.49 -14.33 -9.54
N ALA A 97 23.50 -13.45 -9.54
CA ALA A 97 24.54 -13.43 -8.52
C ALA A 97 23.98 -13.20 -7.09
N ASN A 98 22.82 -12.56 -6.99
CA ASN A 98 22.11 -12.33 -5.74
C ASN A 98 20.99 -13.33 -5.45
N GLY A 99 20.85 -14.38 -6.27
CA GLY A 99 19.83 -15.41 -6.10
C GLY A 99 18.42 -14.97 -6.48
N ILE A 100 18.31 -13.90 -7.29
CA ILE A 100 17.03 -13.33 -7.72
C ILE A 100 16.73 -13.80 -9.15
N THR A 101 15.60 -14.46 -9.34
CA THR A 101 15.17 -15.02 -10.62
C THR A 101 14.62 -13.92 -11.54
N PRO A 102 15.18 -13.72 -12.74
CA PRO A 102 14.68 -12.73 -13.68
C PRO A 102 13.42 -13.21 -14.41
N LEU A 103 12.41 -12.35 -14.47
CA LEU A 103 11.26 -12.46 -15.37
C LEU A 103 11.27 -11.25 -16.32
N ALA A 104 11.58 -11.48 -17.59
CA ALA A 104 11.72 -10.41 -18.57
C ALA A 104 10.44 -10.19 -19.38
N THR A 105 9.99 -8.94 -19.47
CA THR A 105 8.88 -8.51 -20.34
C THR A 105 9.46 -7.86 -21.60
N LEU A 106 9.10 -8.36 -22.78
CA LEU A 106 9.61 -7.84 -24.05
C LEU A 106 8.98 -6.50 -24.43
N PHE A 107 7.66 -6.36 -24.24
CA PHE A 107 6.97 -5.12 -24.57
C PHE A 107 6.19 -4.57 -23.38
N HIS A 108 6.56 -3.38 -22.92
CA HIS A 108 5.88 -2.65 -21.86
C HIS A 108 5.54 -1.23 -22.35
N TRP A 109 4.79 -1.19 -23.46
CA TRP A 109 4.22 0.02 -24.08
C TRP A 109 5.24 1.01 -24.66
N ASP A 110 6.48 0.57 -24.85
CA ASP A 110 7.62 1.40 -25.24
C ASP A 110 7.93 1.31 -26.74
N THR A 111 6.89 1.39 -27.58
CA THR A 111 7.01 1.31 -29.04
C THR A 111 8.04 2.32 -29.55
N PRO A 112 9.02 1.93 -30.38
CA PRO A 112 9.96 2.87 -30.97
C PRO A 112 9.26 3.98 -31.77
N GLN A 113 9.58 5.24 -31.48
CA GLN A 113 8.99 6.39 -32.17
C GLN A 113 9.24 6.32 -33.70
N ALA A 114 10.37 5.75 -34.11
CA ALA A 114 10.69 5.54 -35.53
C ALA A 114 9.66 4.64 -36.25
N LEU A 115 9.10 3.61 -35.58
CA LEU A 115 8.09 2.73 -36.18
C LEU A 115 6.69 3.39 -36.16
N GLU A 116 6.42 4.19 -35.14
CA GLU A 116 5.24 5.06 -35.07
C GLU A 116 5.22 6.08 -36.22
N GLU A 117 6.36 6.67 -36.57
CA GLU A 117 6.48 7.60 -37.71
C GLU A 117 6.43 6.89 -39.06
N GLU A 118 7.08 5.73 -39.18
CA GLU A 118 7.18 5.02 -40.45
C GLU A 118 5.83 4.45 -40.90
N TYR A 119 5.04 3.88 -39.98
CA TYR A 119 3.79 3.22 -40.33
C TYR A 119 2.72 3.22 -39.23
N GLY A 120 2.85 4.03 -38.17
CA GLY A 120 1.87 4.11 -37.09
C GLY A 120 1.96 2.99 -36.05
N GLY A 121 3.13 2.37 -35.89
CA GLY A 121 3.37 1.36 -34.86
C GLY A 121 2.39 0.20 -34.94
N PHE A 122 1.67 -0.07 -33.85
CA PHE A 122 0.72 -1.18 -33.78
C PHE A 122 -0.56 -1.00 -34.60
N LEU A 123 -0.77 0.14 -35.27
CA LEU A 123 -1.84 0.26 -36.28
C LEU A 123 -1.53 -0.52 -37.57
N SER A 124 -0.28 -0.91 -37.79
CA SER A 124 0.16 -1.65 -38.97
C SER A 124 0.62 -3.05 -38.61
N GLU A 125 0.25 -4.04 -39.43
CA GLU A 125 0.71 -5.43 -39.27
C GLU A 125 2.24 -5.55 -39.45
N ASN A 126 2.90 -4.57 -40.08
CA ASN A 126 4.37 -4.56 -40.24
C ASN A 126 5.12 -4.64 -38.88
N ILE A 127 4.49 -4.16 -37.80
CA ILE A 127 5.06 -4.22 -36.45
C ILE A 127 5.32 -5.65 -35.98
N THR A 128 4.61 -6.63 -36.53
CA THR A 128 4.66 -8.04 -36.09
C THR A 128 6.03 -8.64 -36.30
N MET A 129 6.60 -8.45 -37.49
CA MET A 129 7.92 -8.96 -37.84
C MET A 129 9.04 -8.13 -37.20
N ASP A 130 8.88 -6.80 -37.11
CA ASP A 130 9.86 -5.96 -36.40
C ASP A 130 9.93 -6.34 -34.90
N PHE A 131 8.78 -6.65 -34.28
CA PHE A 131 8.73 -7.13 -32.90
C PHE A 131 9.34 -8.53 -32.75
N ARG A 132 9.07 -9.43 -33.70
CA ARG A 132 9.69 -10.76 -33.73
C ARG A 132 11.21 -10.68 -33.81
N ASP A 133 11.75 -9.81 -34.65
CA ASP A 133 13.20 -9.61 -34.77
C ASP A 133 13.80 -9.11 -33.45
N PHE A 134 13.16 -8.12 -32.81
CA PHE A 134 13.55 -7.66 -31.48
C PHE A 134 13.51 -8.79 -30.42
N ALA A 135 12.41 -9.54 -30.37
CA ALA A 135 12.25 -10.66 -29.45
C ALA A 135 13.32 -11.73 -29.66
N ASN A 136 13.63 -12.07 -30.91
CA ASN A 136 14.65 -13.06 -31.26
C ASN A 136 16.04 -12.65 -30.76
N ILE A 137 16.42 -11.37 -30.89
CA ILE A 137 17.68 -10.86 -30.31
C ILE A 137 17.68 -11.06 -28.79
N CYS A 138 16.59 -10.71 -28.11
CA CYS A 138 16.50 -10.86 -26.66
C CYS A 138 16.62 -12.34 -26.23
N PHE A 139 16.00 -13.24 -26.97
CA PHE A 139 16.09 -14.68 -26.73
C PHE A 139 17.49 -15.24 -26.97
N GLU A 140 18.15 -14.83 -28.05
CA GLU A 140 19.52 -15.25 -28.37
C GLU A 140 20.52 -14.74 -27.33
N GLU A 141 20.42 -13.48 -26.93
CA GLU A 141 21.37 -12.82 -26.01
C GLU A 141 21.15 -13.17 -24.54
N PHE A 142 19.90 -13.39 -24.11
CA PHE A 142 19.56 -13.49 -22.69
C PHE A 142 18.85 -14.80 -22.31
N GLY A 143 18.37 -15.60 -23.28
CA GLY A 143 17.60 -16.82 -23.01
C GLY A 143 18.37 -17.92 -22.28
N ASP A 144 19.71 -17.88 -22.34
CA ASP A 144 20.58 -18.78 -21.61
C ASP A 144 20.42 -18.66 -20.08
N ARG A 145 20.05 -17.46 -19.60
CA ARG A 145 19.89 -17.11 -18.18
C ARG A 145 18.45 -16.78 -17.78
N VAL A 146 17.68 -16.12 -18.65
CA VAL A 146 16.29 -15.74 -18.37
C VAL A 146 15.35 -16.88 -18.74
N LYS A 147 14.63 -17.41 -17.74
CA LYS A 147 13.75 -18.59 -17.90
C LYS A 147 12.26 -18.28 -17.85
N LEU A 148 11.87 -17.06 -17.50
CA LEU A 148 10.48 -16.61 -17.51
C LEU A 148 10.35 -15.39 -18.39
N TRP A 149 9.49 -15.48 -19.40
CA TRP A 149 9.30 -14.45 -20.41
C TRP A 149 7.83 -14.03 -20.50
N LEU A 150 7.60 -12.73 -20.57
CA LEU A 150 6.32 -12.14 -20.98
C LEU A 150 6.52 -11.44 -22.32
N THR A 151 5.67 -11.72 -23.31
CA THR A 151 5.77 -11.00 -24.59
C THR A 151 5.25 -9.58 -24.45
N ILE A 152 4.02 -9.42 -23.93
CA ILE A 152 3.28 -8.17 -23.95
C ILE A 152 2.68 -7.96 -22.56
N ASN A 153 2.91 -6.76 -22.00
CA ASN A 153 2.21 -6.30 -20.81
C ASN A 153 0.87 -5.66 -21.19
N GLU A 154 -0.22 -6.16 -20.59
CA GLU A 154 -1.54 -5.54 -20.58
C GLU A 154 -2.01 -5.03 -21.96
N PRO A 155 -2.21 -5.93 -22.93
CA PRO A 155 -2.61 -5.55 -24.28
C PRO A 155 -3.93 -4.74 -24.31
N TRP A 156 -4.85 -5.02 -23.37
CA TRP A 156 -6.07 -4.24 -23.16
C TRP A 156 -5.77 -2.78 -22.78
N VAL A 157 -4.92 -2.54 -21.77
CA VAL A 157 -4.61 -1.18 -21.31
C VAL A 157 -3.90 -0.39 -22.39
N TYR A 158 -2.96 -1.01 -23.12
CA TYR A 158 -2.28 -0.37 -24.25
C TYR A 158 -3.27 0.04 -25.35
N SER A 159 -4.14 -0.88 -25.76
CA SER A 159 -5.07 -0.66 -26.87
C SER A 159 -6.14 0.39 -26.51
N VAL A 160 -6.78 0.24 -25.35
CA VAL A 160 -7.84 1.15 -24.91
C VAL A 160 -7.27 2.49 -24.47
N GLY A 161 -6.22 2.49 -23.66
CA GLY A 161 -5.59 3.71 -23.17
C GLY A 161 -4.96 4.54 -24.29
N GLY A 162 -4.30 3.90 -25.27
CA GLY A 162 -3.57 4.55 -26.34
C GLY A 162 -4.38 4.93 -27.58
N TYR A 163 -5.40 4.13 -27.92
CA TYR A 163 -6.10 4.20 -29.21
C TYR A 163 -7.64 4.21 -29.13
N ASP A 164 -8.23 4.19 -27.93
CA ASP A 164 -9.68 4.31 -27.73
C ASP A 164 -10.05 5.53 -26.88
N ALA A 165 -9.54 5.59 -25.64
CA ALA A 165 -9.71 6.70 -24.72
C ALA A 165 -8.68 7.82 -24.93
N GLY A 166 -7.54 7.49 -25.56
CA GLY A 166 -6.44 8.42 -25.80
C GLY A 166 -5.90 9.05 -24.53
N ARG A 167 -5.81 8.32 -23.41
CA ARG A 167 -5.21 8.84 -22.16
C ARG A 167 -3.72 8.49 -22.01
N LYS A 168 -3.26 7.49 -22.75
CA LYS A 168 -1.87 7.01 -22.76
C LYS A 168 -1.26 7.21 -24.15
N ALA A 169 0.06 7.18 -24.27
CA ALA A 169 0.73 7.27 -25.56
C ALA A 169 0.23 6.15 -26.51
N PRO A 170 -0.03 6.42 -27.81
CA PRO A 170 0.21 7.67 -28.55
C PRO A 170 -0.87 8.75 -28.39
N GLY A 171 -1.91 8.51 -27.58
CA GLY A 171 -2.93 9.49 -27.23
C GLY A 171 -3.97 9.72 -28.33
N ARG A 172 -4.29 8.66 -29.09
CA ARG A 172 -5.25 8.66 -30.19
C ARG A 172 -6.65 8.30 -29.70
N ALA A 173 -7.64 9.06 -30.15
CA ALA A 173 -9.05 8.83 -29.88
C ALA A 173 -9.91 9.65 -30.85
N SER A 174 -11.19 9.31 -30.97
CA SER A 174 -12.18 10.21 -31.57
C SER A 174 -12.42 11.43 -30.67
N LYS A 175 -12.73 12.59 -31.29
CA LYS A 175 -12.94 13.86 -30.56
C LYS A 175 -13.99 13.77 -29.47
N TYR A 176 -15.10 13.09 -29.72
CA TYR A 176 -16.17 12.91 -28.71
C TYR A 176 -15.74 12.07 -27.49
N MET A 177 -14.64 11.32 -27.58
CA MET A 177 -14.07 10.58 -26.43
C MET A 177 -13.05 11.40 -25.66
N ASN A 178 -12.29 12.23 -26.37
CA ASN A 178 -11.22 13.03 -25.80
C ASN A 178 -10.94 14.24 -26.68
N ASP A 179 -11.34 15.42 -26.22
CA ASP A 179 -11.17 16.66 -26.97
C ASP A 179 -9.69 17.00 -27.23
N ALA A 180 -8.79 16.56 -26.34
CA ALA A 180 -7.34 16.73 -26.48
C ALA A 180 -6.71 15.78 -27.52
N ALA A 181 -7.43 14.76 -28.00
CA ALA A 181 -6.92 13.87 -29.03
C ALA A 181 -6.77 14.62 -30.37
N THR A 182 -5.61 14.50 -31.01
CA THR A 182 -5.31 15.17 -32.29
C THR A 182 -5.67 14.32 -33.50
N ALA A 183 -5.78 13.00 -33.31
CA ALA A 183 -6.16 12.02 -34.32
C ALA A 183 -6.68 10.77 -33.61
N GLY A 184 -7.29 9.87 -34.37
CA GLY A 184 -7.73 8.56 -33.88
C GLY A 184 -9.18 8.26 -34.22
N LYS A 185 -9.53 6.98 -34.09
CA LYS A 185 -10.90 6.50 -34.28
C LYS A 185 -11.25 5.48 -33.21
N SER A 186 -11.90 5.95 -32.15
CA SER A 186 -12.40 5.11 -31.07
C SER A 186 -13.36 4.05 -31.61
N GLY A 187 -13.38 2.89 -30.97
CA GLY A 187 -14.13 1.71 -31.39
C GLY A 187 -13.59 1.04 -32.66
N HIS A 188 -12.47 1.50 -33.23
CA HIS A 188 -11.88 0.92 -34.44
C HIS A 188 -10.39 0.61 -34.25
N GLU A 189 -9.61 1.64 -33.91
CA GLU A 189 -8.14 1.51 -33.82
C GLU A 189 -7.71 0.55 -32.73
N ALA A 190 -8.41 0.53 -31.59
CA ALA A 190 -8.12 -0.40 -30.50
C ALA A 190 -8.21 -1.88 -30.92
N TYR A 191 -9.15 -2.24 -31.81
CA TYR A 191 -9.28 -3.62 -32.33
C TYR A 191 -8.16 -3.98 -33.31
N ILE A 192 -7.72 -3.03 -34.14
CA ILE A 192 -6.58 -3.21 -35.04
C ILE A 192 -5.29 -3.40 -34.22
N VAL A 193 -5.07 -2.54 -33.24
CA VAL A 193 -3.89 -2.58 -32.35
C VAL A 193 -3.85 -3.87 -31.55
N SER A 194 -4.95 -4.27 -30.91
CA SER A 194 -5.02 -5.54 -30.18
C SER A 194 -4.82 -6.75 -31.08
N HIS A 195 -5.32 -6.71 -32.33
CA HIS A 195 -5.07 -7.79 -33.29
C HIS A 195 -3.59 -7.91 -33.62
N ASN A 196 -2.92 -6.79 -33.93
CA ASN A 196 -1.49 -6.79 -34.24
C ASN A 196 -0.64 -7.17 -33.02
N LEU A 197 -1.03 -6.79 -31.79
CA LEU A 197 -0.40 -7.29 -30.56
C LEU A 197 -0.49 -8.82 -30.44
N LEU A 198 -1.65 -9.41 -30.73
CA LEU A 198 -1.82 -10.88 -30.72
C LEU A 198 -0.94 -11.56 -31.77
N LEU A 199 -0.87 -11.00 -32.98
CA LEU A 199 0.02 -11.50 -34.04
C LEU A 199 1.50 -11.38 -33.65
N SER A 200 1.92 -10.24 -33.12
CA SER A 200 3.27 -10.01 -32.57
C SER A 200 3.61 -11.02 -31.47
N HIS A 201 2.67 -11.31 -30.57
CA HIS A 201 2.83 -12.34 -29.55
C HIS A 201 3.04 -13.72 -30.17
N ALA A 202 2.20 -14.12 -31.13
CA ALA A 202 2.30 -15.42 -31.77
C ALA A 202 3.64 -15.62 -32.49
N GLU A 203 4.11 -14.60 -33.22
CA GLU A 203 5.42 -14.62 -33.89
C GLU A 203 6.59 -14.67 -32.89
N ALA A 204 6.51 -13.94 -31.77
CA ALA A 204 7.51 -13.99 -30.71
C ALA A 204 7.55 -15.36 -30.01
N VAL A 205 6.39 -15.98 -29.75
CA VAL A 205 6.32 -17.33 -29.17
C VAL A 205 6.88 -18.38 -30.12
N GLU A 206 6.60 -18.27 -31.42
CA GLU A 206 7.22 -19.14 -32.43
C GLU A 206 8.75 -18.99 -32.45
N ALA A 207 9.27 -17.75 -32.39
CA ALA A 207 10.71 -17.50 -32.29
C ALA A 207 11.30 -18.10 -31.00
N PHE A 208 10.62 -17.91 -29.85
CA PHE A 208 11.02 -18.48 -28.57
C PHE A 208 11.10 -20.01 -28.59
N ARG A 209 10.10 -20.68 -29.19
CA ARG A 209 10.06 -22.14 -29.30
C ARG A 209 11.19 -22.68 -30.20
N ASN A 210 11.66 -21.88 -31.16
CA ASN A 210 12.76 -22.23 -32.06
C ASN A 210 14.15 -21.80 -31.54
N CYS A 211 14.22 -21.03 -30.45
CA CYS A 211 15.45 -20.55 -29.85
C CYS A 211 16.20 -21.67 -29.11
N HIS A 212 17.48 -21.88 -29.45
CA HIS A 212 18.32 -22.91 -28.81
C HIS A 212 18.57 -22.62 -27.32
N ASN A 213 18.76 -21.35 -26.96
CA ASN A 213 19.08 -20.91 -25.60
C ASN A 213 17.86 -20.96 -24.67
N CYS A 214 16.65 -21.12 -25.21
CA CYS A 214 15.38 -20.95 -24.52
C CYS A 214 14.70 -22.27 -24.13
N LYS A 215 15.34 -23.43 -24.34
CA LYS A 215 14.73 -24.76 -24.24
C LYS A 215 14.11 -25.09 -22.87
N ASP A 216 14.62 -24.50 -21.81
CA ASP A 216 14.16 -24.67 -20.43
C ASP A 216 13.35 -23.46 -19.91
N GLY A 217 13.15 -22.45 -20.75
CA GLY A 217 12.34 -21.28 -20.43
C GLY A 217 10.84 -21.53 -20.63
N LYS A 218 10.04 -20.62 -20.06
CA LYS A 218 8.59 -20.54 -20.25
C LYS A 218 8.22 -19.15 -20.74
N ILE A 219 7.22 -19.06 -21.60
CA ILE A 219 6.73 -17.79 -22.15
C ILE A 219 5.22 -17.61 -21.95
N GLY A 220 4.79 -16.38 -21.73
CA GLY A 220 3.38 -16.02 -21.54
C GLY A 220 3.06 -14.59 -21.93
N MET A 221 1.83 -14.18 -21.65
CA MET A 221 1.33 -12.80 -21.80
C MET A 221 0.78 -12.33 -20.45
N ALA A 222 0.97 -11.05 -20.12
CA ALA A 222 0.44 -10.44 -18.90
C ALA A 222 -0.89 -9.75 -19.20
N HIS A 223 -1.98 -10.20 -18.57
CA HIS A 223 -3.32 -9.64 -18.73
C HIS A 223 -3.67 -8.78 -17.53
N CYS A 224 -4.43 -7.69 -17.73
CA CYS A 224 -4.92 -6.82 -16.65
C CYS A 224 -6.45 -6.92 -16.47
N PRO A 225 -6.98 -8.06 -15.98
CA PRO A 225 -8.41 -8.20 -15.81
C PRO A 225 -8.92 -7.39 -14.62
N LEU A 226 -10.00 -6.64 -14.83
CA LEU A 226 -10.96 -6.34 -13.77
C LEU A 226 -11.84 -7.55 -13.51
N TRP A 227 -12.30 -7.71 -12.27
CA TRP A 227 -13.45 -8.57 -11.98
C TRP A 227 -14.74 -7.76 -12.03
N TYR A 228 -15.81 -8.38 -12.53
CA TYR A 228 -17.14 -7.79 -12.61
C TYR A 228 -18.11 -8.57 -11.73
N GLU A 229 -18.74 -7.88 -10.79
CA GLU A 229 -19.95 -8.38 -10.11
C GLU A 229 -21.18 -7.83 -10.84
N PRO A 230 -22.31 -8.55 -10.90
CA PRO A 230 -23.55 -7.97 -11.42
C PRO A 230 -24.03 -6.81 -10.53
N TYR A 231 -24.51 -5.73 -11.14
CA TYR A 231 -25.04 -4.56 -10.43
C TYR A 231 -26.27 -4.92 -9.57
N ASP A 232 -27.14 -5.78 -10.08
CA ASP A 232 -28.18 -6.47 -9.34
C ASP A 232 -28.09 -7.99 -9.59
N VAL A 233 -27.72 -8.75 -8.56
CA VAL A 233 -27.62 -10.23 -8.61
C VAL A 233 -28.95 -10.92 -8.91
N THR A 234 -30.08 -10.21 -8.80
CA THR A 234 -31.43 -10.74 -9.07
C THR A 234 -31.94 -10.38 -10.47
N CYS A 235 -31.18 -9.61 -11.24
CA CYS A 235 -31.48 -9.22 -12.61
C CYS A 235 -30.62 -10.06 -13.57
N ASP A 236 -31.25 -10.93 -14.35
CA ASP A 236 -30.54 -11.85 -15.25
C ASP A 236 -29.69 -11.08 -16.28
N GLU A 237 -30.17 -9.93 -16.74
CA GLU A 237 -29.46 -9.05 -17.68
C GLU A 237 -28.15 -8.50 -17.10
N ASP A 238 -28.12 -8.13 -15.82
CA ASP A 238 -26.92 -7.66 -15.13
C ASP A 238 -25.92 -8.80 -14.89
N VAL A 239 -26.42 -10.02 -14.65
CA VAL A 239 -25.60 -11.24 -14.56
C VAL A 239 -24.94 -11.55 -15.91
N GLU A 240 -25.71 -11.55 -16.99
CA GLU A 240 -25.19 -11.71 -18.35
C GLU A 240 -24.22 -10.58 -18.72
N ALA A 241 -24.50 -9.34 -18.30
CA ALA A 241 -23.61 -8.19 -18.50
C ALA A 241 -22.23 -8.40 -17.84
N ALA A 242 -22.19 -8.93 -16.62
CA ALA A 242 -20.93 -9.26 -15.95
C ALA A 242 -20.13 -10.32 -16.72
N GLU A 243 -20.79 -11.34 -17.26
CA GLU A 243 -20.13 -12.36 -18.09
C GLU A 243 -19.62 -11.79 -19.42
N ARG A 244 -20.42 -10.97 -20.11
CA ARG A 244 -19.99 -10.27 -21.34
C ARG A 244 -18.80 -9.35 -21.07
N ALA A 245 -18.80 -8.61 -19.96
CA ALA A 245 -17.68 -7.76 -19.57
C ALA A 245 -16.39 -8.58 -19.39
N MET A 246 -16.46 -9.77 -18.81
CA MET A 246 -15.32 -10.68 -18.70
C MET A 246 -14.83 -11.22 -20.05
N GLU A 247 -15.72 -11.47 -21.02
CA GLU A 247 -15.34 -11.85 -22.39
C GLU A 247 -14.57 -10.73 -23.10
N PHE A 248 -15.02 -9.49 -22.99
CA PHE A 248 -14.32 -8.34 -23.58
C PHE A 248 -13.03 -7.97 -22.84
N MET A 249 -13.00 -8.12 -21.52
CA MET A 249 -11.84 -7.75 -20.70
C MET A 249 -10.72 -8.79 -20.79
N PHE A 250 -11.04 -10.07 -20.51
CA PHE A 250 -10.06 -11.14 -20.45
C PHE A 250 -10.09 -12.03 -21.69
N GLY A 251 -11.29 -12.39 -22.15
CA GLY A 251 -11.50 -13.24 -23.33
C GLY A 251 -10.97 -12.64 -24.64
N TRP A 252 -10.91 -11.31 -24.77
CA TRP A 252 -10.43 -10.63 -25.97
C TRP A 252 -9.02 -11.05 -26.39
N HIS A 253 -8.13 -11.26 -25.42
CA HIS A 253 -6.76 -11.74 -25.68
C HIS A 253 -6.58 -13.21 -25.30
N MET A 254 -7.34 -13.75 -24.34
CA MET A 254 -7.23 -15.16 -23.94
C MET A 254 -7.88 -16.15 -24.90
N ASN A 255 -9.05 -15.84 -25.48
CA ASN A 255 -9.68 -16.77 -26.43
C ASN A 255 -8.80 -16.99 -27.67
N PRO A 256 -8.17 -15.95 -28.28
CA PRO A 256 -7.24 -16.16 -29.36
C PRO A 256 -6.08 -17.09 -29.00
N THR A 257 -5.46 -16.92 -27.82
CA THR A 257 -4.31 -17.74 -27.42
C THR A 257 -4.68 -19.18 -27.02
N VAL A 258 -5.95 -19.46 -26.69
CA VAL A 258 -6.40 -20.83 -26.34
C VAL A 258 -7.07 -21.53 -27.52
N TYR A 259 -7.91 -20.82 -28.26
CA TYR A 259 -8.79 -21.38 -29.28
C TYR A 259 -8.43 -20.95 -30.71
N GLY A 260 -7.60 -19.92 -30.88
CA GLY A 260 -7.18 -19.40 -32.18
C GLY A 260 -8.13 -18.36 -32.78
N ASP A 261 -9.14 -17.89 -32.04
CA ASP A 261 -10.10 -16.88 -32.50
C ASP A 261 -10.70 -16.08 -31.33
N TYR A 262 -11.33 -14.95 -31.63
CA TYR A 262 -11.99 -14.07 -30.65
C TYR A 262 -13.28 -14.68 -30.07
N PRO A 263 -13.75 -14.20 -28.88
CA PRO A 263 -15.04 -14.61 -28.33
C PRO A 263 -16.21 -14.37 -29.30
N GLU A 264 -17.16 -15.30 -29.37
CA GLU A 264 -18.35 -15.18 -30.26
C GLU A 264 -19.18 -13.92 -29.96
N VAL A 265 -19.31 -13.55 -28.68
CA VAL A 265 -20.03 -12.34 -28.29
C VAL A 265 -19.38 -11.08 -28.86
N MET A 266 -18.05 -11.02 -28.89
CA MET A 266 -17.33 -9.89 -29.47
C MET A 266 -17.50 -9.85 -30.99
N LYS A 267 -17.40 -11.01 -31.67
CA LYS A 267 -17.62 -11.10 -33.12
C LYS A 267 -19.02 -10.63 -33.51
N LYS A 268 -20.03 -10.98 -32.71
CA LYS A 268 -21.43 -10.57 -32.93
C LYS A 268 -21.63 -9.07 -32.73
N ILE A 269 -21.13 -8.49 -31.63
CA ILE A 269 -21.39 -7.09 -31.26
C ILE A 269 -20.51 -6.12 -32.07
N VAL A 270 -19.21 -6.39 -32.13
CA VAL A 270 -18.24 -5.50 -32.78
C VAL A 270 -18.31 -5.62 -34.31
N GLY A 271 -18.62 -6.82 -34.81
CA GLY A 271 -18.81 -7.09 -36.24
C GLY A 271 -17.58 -6.73 -37.07
N LYS A 272 -17.78 -5.97 -38.15
CA LYS A 272 -16.73 -5.64 -39.13
C LYS A 272 -15.56 -4.82 -38.58
N ARG A 273 -15.70 -4.21 -37.39
CA ARG A 273 -14.61 -3.45 -36.74
C ARG A 273 -13.58 -4.38 -36.09
N LEU A 274 -13.95 -5.63 -35.81
CA LEU A 274 -13.06 -6.64 -35.27
C LEU A 274 -12.36 -7.37 -36.44
N PRO A 275 -11.02 -7.32 -36.53
CA PRO A 275 -10.30 -8.07 -37.56
C PRO A 275 -10.51 -9.58 -37.43
N SER A 276 -10.28 -10.32 -38.51
CA SER A 276 -10.34 -11.80 -38.52
C SER A 276 -8.95 -12.40 -38.69
N PHE A 277 -8.67 -13.49 -37.97
CA PHE A 277 -7.43 -14.24 -38.17
C PHE A 277 -7.50 -15.12 -39.42
N THR A 278 -6.41 -15.15 -40.18
CA THR A 278 -6.20 -16.21 -41.18
C THR A 278 -5.98 -17.56 -40.50
N GLU A 279 -6.16 -18.66 -41.22
CA GLU A 279 -5.90 -20.01 -40.69
C GLU A 279 -4.45 -20.17 -40.19
N SER A 280 -3.48 -19.54 -40.85
CA SER A 280 -2.08 -19.56 -40.41
C SER A 280 -1.90 -18.84 -39.08
N GLN A 281 -2.44 -17.62 -38.95
CA GLN A 281 -2.36 -16.83 -37.72
C GLN A 281 -3.09 -17.53 -36.56
N SER A 282 -4.28 -18.07 -36.82
CA SER A 282 -5.07 -18.83 -35.84
C SER A 282 -4.31 -20.05 -35.30
N ARG A 283 -3.62 -20.80 -36.17
CA ARG A 283 -2.78 -21.94 -35.75
C ARG A 283 -1.60 -21.52 -34.88
N LYS A 284 -0.95 -20.38 -35.17
CA LYS A 284 0.17 -19.89 -34.35
C LYS A 284 -0.28 -19.41 -32.98
N LEU A 285 -1.46 -18.81 -32.89
CA LEU A 285 -2.04 -18.33 -31.63
C LEU A 285 -2.48 -19.48 -30.71
N LYS A 286 -3.01 -20.56 -31.27
CA LYS A 286 -3.56 -21.64 -30.46
C LYS A 286 -2.50 -22.33 -29.60
N GLY A 287 -2.62 -22.20 -28.29
CA GLY A 287 -1.68 -22.73 -27.31
C GLY A 287 -0.37 -21.94 -27.20
N SER A 288 -0.36 -20.67 -27.57
CA SER A 288 0.85 -19.81 -27.60
C SER A 288 1.32 -19.33 -26.23
N PHE A 289 1.19 -20.13 -25.17
CA PHE A 289 1.66 -19.79 -23.83
C PHE A 289 2.01 -21.03 -23.01
N ASP A 290 2.95 -20.90 -22.08
CA ASP A 290 3.28 -21.89 -21.05
C ASP A 290 2.68 -21.52 -19.67
N PHE A 291 2.40 -20.24 -19.47
CA PHE A 291 1.72 -19.68 -18.29
C PHE A 291 0.98 -18.38 -18.66
N ILE A 292 0.08 -17.95 -17.78
CA ILE A 292 -0.68 -16.70 -17.92
C ILE A 292 -0.24 -15.74 -16.82
N GLY A 293 0.22 -14.54 -17.21
CA GLY A 293 0.46 -13.45 -16.27
C GLY A 293 -0.84 -12.74 -15.93
N ILE A 294 -1.08 -12.47 -14.64
CA ILE A 294 -2.23 -11.71 -14.15
C ILE A 294 -1.74 -10.46 -13.41
N ASN A 295 -2.06 -9.31 -13.96
CA ASN A 295 -1.95 -8.01 -13.33
C ASN A 295 -3.33 -7.66 -12.75
N TYR A 296 -3.50 -7.69 -11.43
CA TYR A 296 -4.81 -7.46 -10.83
C TYR A 296 -4.75 -6.31 -9.84
N TYR A 297 -5.76 -5.44 -9.89
CA TYR A 297 -5.82 -4.25 -9.03
C TYR A 297 -7.20 -3.98 -8.42
N SER A 298 -8.28 -4.28 -9.13
CA SER A 298 -9.61 -3.74 -8.79
C SER A 298 -10.75 -4.56 -9.36
N SER A 299 -11.98 -4.20 -8.96
CA SER A 299 -13.24 -4.76 -9.44
C SER A 299 -14.30 -3.67 -9.55
N VAL A 300 -15.34 -3.93 -10.34
CA VAL A 300 -16.49 -3.03 -10.48
C VAL A 300 -17.80 -3.83 -10.57
N TYR A 301 -18.92 -3.14 -10.40
CA TYR A 301 -20.22 -3.70 -10.75
C TYR A 301 -20.53 -3.44 -12.23
N ALA A 302 -21.08 -4.44 -12.91
CA ALA A 302 -21.54 -4.38 -14.30
C ALA A 302 -23.06 -4.25 -14.32
N LYS A 303 -23.55 -3.14 -14.87
CA LYS A 303 -24.97 -2.92 -15.14
C LYS A 303 -25.22 -3.03 -16.65
N ASN A 304 -26.25 -3.78 -17.05
CA ASN A 304 -26.63 -3.92 -18.45
C ASN A 304 -27.05 -2.57 -19.06
N VAL A 305 -26.69 -2.37 -20.33
CA VAL A 305 -27.10 -1.22 -21.14
C VAL A 305 -27.67 -1.72 -22.47
N ASP A 306 -28.94 -1.47 -22.71
CA ASP A 306 -29.63 -1.97 -23.91
C ASP A 306 -29.30 -1.17 -25.18
N GLU A 307 -29.19 0.16 -25.04
CA GLU A 307 -28.97 1.07 -26.15
C GLU A 307 -27.60 1.75 -26.06
N VAL A 308 -26.83 1.65 -27.14
CA VAL A 308 -25.54 2.33 -27.31
C VAL A 308 -25.58 3.15 -28.59
N ASP A 309 -25.01 4.35 -28.57
CA ASP A 309 -24.94 5.23 -29.74
C ASP A 309 -24.06 4.59 -30.83
N PRO A 310 -24.62 4.15 -31.97
CA PRO A 310 -23.85 3.46 -33.00
C PRO A 310 -22.90 4.40 -33.75
N ASP A 311 -23.13 5.73 -33.69
CA ASP A 311 -22.31 6.73 -34.35
C ASP A 311 -21.10 7.15 -33.50
N LYS A 312 -21.10 6.81 -32.20
CA LYS A 312 -20.01 7.07 -31.25
C LYS A 312 -19.47 5.80 -30.60
N PRO A 313 -18.98 4.81 -31.38
CA PRO A 313 -18.52 3.55 -30.81
C PRO A 313 -17.19 3.71 -30.07
N PHE A 314 -17.08 3.09 -28.90
CA PHE A 314 -15.83 2.90 -28.17
C PHE A 314 -15.81 1.52 -27.50
N TRP A 315 -14.65 1.07 -27.04
CA TRP A 315 -14.49 -0.30 -26.54
C TRP A 315 -15.41 -0.61 -25.35
N ARG A 316 -15.64 0.37 -24.47
CA ARG A 316 -16.53 0.18 -23.31
C ARG A 316 -18.02 0.17 -23.70
N SER A 317 -18.47 0.97 -24.66
CA SER A 317 -19.86 0.85 -25.17
C SER A 317 -20.11 -0.50 -25.84
N ASP A 318 -19.12 -1.05 -26.54
CA ASP A 318 -19.27 -2.35 -27.23
C ASP A 318 -19.54 -3.52 -26.28
N GLN A 319 -19.29 -3.37 -24.97
CA GLN A 319 -19.66 -4.37 -23.97
C GLN A 319 -21.15 -4.37 -23.65
N HIS A 320 -21.86 -3.27 -23.93
CA HIS A 320 -23.22 -3.02 -23.46
C HIS A 320 -23.29 -3.09 -21.92
N VAL A 321 -22.31 -2.46 -21.26
CA VAL A 321 -22.17 -2.44 -19.81
C VAL A 321 -21.79 -1.06 -19.31
N GLU A 322 -22.50 -0.60 -18.29
CA GLU A 322 -22.11 0.55 -17.47
C GLU A 322 -21.36 0.06 -16.22
N TRP A 323 -20.19 0.64 -15.94
CA TRP A 323 -19.41 0.31 -14.76
C TRP A 323 -19.87 1.13 -13.57
N LYS A 324 -20.23 0.48 -12.48
CA LYS A 324 -20.67 1.12 -11.24
C LYS A 324 -19.72 0.78 -10.09
N LYS A 325 -19.50 1.75 -9.20
CA LYS A 325 -18.71 1.55 -7.96
C LYS A 325 -19.53 0.95 -6.82
N GLN A 326 -20.86 1.12 -6.89
CA GLN A 326 -21.81 0.59 -5.93
C GLN A 326 -22.85 -0.26 -6.67
N ASN A 327 -23.38 -1.27 -5.97
CA ASN A 327 -24.50 -2.05 -6.50
C ASN A 327 -25.83 -1.32 -6.31
N LYS A 328 -26.93 -1.95 -6.74
CA LYS A 328 -28.29 -1.40 -6.58
C LYS A 328 -28.69 -1.10 -5.14
N ALA A 329 -28.11 -1.81 -4.16
CA ALA A 329 -28.35 -1.62 -2.74
C ALA A 329 -27.44 -0.55 -2.10
N GLY A 330 -26.63 0.18 -2.88
CA GLY A 330 -25.71 1.19 -2.38
C GLY A 330 -24.41 0.63 -1.77
N LYS A 331 -24.17 -0.68 -1.86
CA LYS A 331 -22.94 -1.30 -1.35
C LYS A 331 -21.78 -1.03 -2.30
N ALA A 332 -20.77 -0.30 -1.82
CA ALA A 332 -19.51 -0.11 -2.54
C ALA A 332 -18.80 -1.44 -2.81
N ILE A 333 -18.12 -1.54 -3.95
CA ILE A 333 -17.37 -2.74 -4.33
C ILE A 333 -16.20 -2.97 -3.36
N GLY A 334 -15.47 -1.91 -3.00
CA GLY A 334 -14.31 -1.97 -2.11
C GLY A 334 -13.84 -0.59 -1.70
N ALA A 335 -12.93 -0.54 -0.73
CA ALA A 335 -12.35 0.72 -0.27
C ALA A 335 -11.46 1.35 -1.36
N GLN A 336 -11.54 2.67 -1.54
CA GLN A 336 -10.77 3.39 -2.54
C GLN A 336 -9.32 3.60 -2.08
N GLY A 337 -8.36 3.41 -3.00
CA GLY A 337 -6.96 3.77 -2.84
C GLY A 337 -6.65 5.22 -3.23
N GLY A 338 -5.40 5.48 -3.60
CA GLY A 338 -4.94 6.82 -4.01
C GLY A 338 -5.57 7.36 -5.30
N VAL A 339 -6.21 6.52 -6.11
CA VAL A 339 -6.93 6.93 -7.32
C VAL A 339 -8.32 6.30 -7.39
N GLU A 340 -9.24 6.98 -8.05
CA GLU A 340 -10.67 6.65 -8.12
C GLU A 340 -10.96 5.21 -8.59
N TRP A 341 -10.14 4.66 -9.47
CA TRP A 341 -10.34 3.34 -10.07
C TRP A 341 -9.70 2.19 -9.25
N ASN A 342 -8.79 2.49 -8.31
CA ASN A 342 -8.12 1.48 -7.49
C ASN A 342 -9.00 1.15 -6.27
N LEU A 343 -9.92 0.21 -6.43
CA LEU A 343 -10.87 -0.21 -5.41
C LEU A 343 -10.44 -1.56 -4.84
N MET A 344 -10.15 -1.62 -3.55
CA MET A 344 -9.64 -2.81 -2.88
C MET A 344 -10.72 -3.90 -2.77
N TYR A 345 -10.63 -4.89 -3.66
CA TYR A 345 -11.53 -6.05 -3.69
C TYR A 345 -10.73 -7.36 -3.83
N PRO A 346 -10.13 -7.87 -2.74
CA PRO A 346 -9.17 -8.99 -2.81
C PRO A 346 -9.78 -10.32 -3.29
N GLN A 347 -11.05 -10.56 -3.01
CA GLN A 347 -11.79 -11.72 -3.50
C GLN A 347 -11.97 -11.71 -5.03
N GLY A 348 -11.93 -10.54 -5.68
CA GLY A 348 -12.01 -10.48 -7.15
C GLY A 348 -10.81 -11.14 -7.82
N LEU A 349 -9.60 -11.11 -7.22
CA LEU A 349 -8.45 -11.85 -7.73
C LEU A 349 -8.70 -13.37 -7.71
N ARG A 350 -9.19 -13.88 -6.58
CA ARG A 350 -9.58 -15.30 -6.45
C ARG A 350 -10.66 -15.66 -7.48
N LYS A 351 -11.63 -14.78 -7.72
CA LYS A 351 -12.70 -14.99 -8.72
C LYS A 351 -12.17 -14.98 -10.16
N VAL A 352 -11.28 -14.05 -10.53
CA VAL A 352 -10.60 -14.03 -11.84
C VAL A 352 -9.85 -15.34 -12.08
N LEU A 353 -9.06 -15.77 -11.09
CA LEU A 353 -8.30 -17.01 -11.19
C LEU A 353 -9.21 -18.24 -11.38
N ASN A 354 -10.31 -18.30 -10.64
CA ASN A 354 -11.30 -19.38 -10.78
C ASN A 354 -12.03 -19.33 -12.12
N TYR A 355 -12.42 -18.15 -12.59
CA TYR A 355 -13.04 -17.97 -13.90
C TYR A 355 -12.10 -18.46 -15.00
N ALA A 356 -10.85 -18.00 -14.99
CA ALA A 356 -9.85 -18.41 -15.97
C ALA A 356 -9.55 -19.92 -15.90
N LYS A 357 -9.43 -20.48 -14.69
CA LYS A 357 -9.28 -21.92 -14.47
C LYS A 357 -10.42 -22.72 -15.08
N ASN A 358 -11.66 -22.35 -14.78
CA ASN A 358 -12.84 -23.12 -15.19
C ASN A 358 -13.07 -23.01 -16.70
N LYS A 359 -12.78 -21.84 -17.29
CA LYS A 359 -13.02 -21.59 -18.71
C LYS A 359 -11.92 -22.08 -19.63
N TYR A 360 -10.66 -22.05 -19.19
CA TYR A 360 -9.49 -22.33 -20.03
C TYR A 360 -8.68 -23.56 -19.59
N GLY A 361 -9.27 -24.45 -18.78
CA GLY A 361 -8.70 -25.76 -18.48
C GLY A 361 -7.58 -25.76 -17.43
N ASN A 362 -7.68 -24.88 -16.42
CA ASN A 362 -6.73 -24.73 -15.31
C ASN A 362 -5.25 -24.52 -15.74
N PRO A 363 -4.95 -23.47 -16.53
CA PRO A 363 -3.59 -23.14 -16.90
C PRO A 363 -2.77 -22.71 -15.67
N LYS A 364 -1.44 -22.63 -15.83
CA LYS A 364 -0.55 -22.08 -14.80
C LYS A 364 -0.62 -20.56 -14.81
N PHE A 365 -0.74 -19.96 -13.64
CA PHE A 365 -0.78 -18.53 -13.44
C PHE A 365 0.46 -18.02 -12.71
N ILE A 366 0.84 -16.79 -13.02
CA ILE A 366 1.75 -15.99 -12.21
C ILE A 366 1.06 -14.65 -11.99
N ILE A 367 0.96 -14.20 -10.73
CA ILE A 367 0.47 -12.84 -10.47
C ILE A 367 1.63 -11.90 -10.78
N THR A 368 1.60 -11.26 -11.95
CA THR A 368 2.72 -10.51 -12.51
C THR A 368 2.75 -9.06 -12.09
N GLU A 369 1.61 -8.52 -11.61
CA GLU A 369 1.48 -7.27 -10.87
C GLU A 369 0.28 -7.36 -9.90
N ASN A 370 0.44 -6.79 -8.72
CA ASN A 370 -0.64 -6.49 -7.80
C ASN A 370 -0.16 -5.38 -6.86
N GLY A 371 -0.90 -4.29 -6.70
CA GLY A 371 -0.43 -3.16 -5.91
C GLY A 371 -1.54 -2.21 -5.46
N HIS A 372 -1.19 -1.38 -4.48
CA HIS A 372 -2.03 -0.29 -3.99
C HIS A 372 -1.26 1.02 -4.13
N CYS A 373 -1.90 2.03 -4.70
CA CYS A 373 -1.30 3.34 -4.80
C CYS A 373 -1.68 4.25 -3.63
N ASP A 374 -0.71 5.05 -3.20
CA ASP A 374 -0.97 6.21 -2.35
C ASP A 374 -0.93 7.47 -3.24
N ALA A 375 -1.85 8.40 -2.99
CA ALA A 375 -1.79 9.74 -3.58
C ALA A 375 -0.74 10.56 -2.82
N TYR A 376 0.09 11.30 -3.55
CA TYR A 376 1.02 12.24 -2.95
C TYR A 376 0.26 13.42 -2.34
N GLU A 377 0.61 13.79 -1.11
CA GLU A 377 0.02 14.93 -0.42
C GLU A 377 1.13 15.85 0.10
N GLU A 378 1.28 17.01 -0.54
CA GLU A 378 2.38 17.98 -0.33
C GLU A 378 2.57 18.44 1.13
N LYS A 379 1.54 18.33 1.96
CA LYS A 379 1.55 18.77 3.36
C LYS A 379 1.81 17.66 4.37
N LYS A 380 2.00 16.41 3.94
CA LYS A 380 2.21 15.29 4.84
C LYS A 380 3.70 15.10 5.15
N PRO A 381 4.08 14.87 6.43
CA PRO A 381 5.46 14.58 6.78
C PRO A 381 5.96 13.33 6.04
N LYS A 382 7.26 13.29 5.69
CA LYS A 382 7.91 12.14 5.05
C LYS A 382 7.66 10.81 5.79
N LEU A 383 7.49 10.84 7.11
CA LEU A 383 7.15 9.66 7.91
C LEU A 383 5.81 9.03 7.48
N TYR A 384 4.83 9.84 7.06
CA TYR A 384 3.54 9.37 6.57
C TYR A 384 3.70 8.53 5.29
N GLU A 385 4.52 8.99 4.34
CA GLU A 385 4.83 8.28 3.09
C GLU A 385 5.54 6.93 3.33
N LEU A 386 6.25 6.80 4.45
CA LEU A 386 6.90 5.55 4.85
C LEU A 386 5.94 4.59 5.58
N MET A 387 4.83 5.10 6.14
CA MET A 387 3.85 4.34 6.94
C MET A 387 2.65 3.88 6.09
N ASP A 388 2.93 3.21 4.97
CA ASP A 388 1.95 2.74 3.99
C ASP A 388 1.14 1.49 4.42
N MET A 389 0.42 1.62 5.54
CA MET A 389 -0.34 0.53 6.15
C MET A 389 -1.45 -0.01 5.24
N LYS A 390 -2.08 0.86 4.41
CA LYS A 390 -3.10 0.45 3.43
C LYS A 390 -2.50 -0.47 2.36
N ARG A 391 -1.31 -0.16 1.85
CA ARG A 391 -0.57 -1.04 0.92
C ARG A 391 -0.23 -2.37 1.58
N THR A 392 0.20 -2.34 2.84
CA THR A 392 0.49 -3.56 3.60
C THR A 392 -0.75 -4.46 3.74
N ASP A 393 -1.89 -3.89 4.13
CA ASP A 393 -3.16 -4.62 4.26
C ASP A 393 -3.66 -5.15 2.91
N TYR A 394 -3.54 -4.36 1.85
CA TYR A 394 -3.88 -4.75 0.49
C TYR A 394 -3.13 -6.03 0.07
N HIS A 395 -1.80 -6.07 0.21
CA HIS A 395 -1.01 -7.25 -0.15
C HIS A 395 -1.36 -8.47 0.72
N LYS A 396 -1.51 -8.29 2.04
CA LYS A 396 -1.94 -9.36 2.96
C LYS A 396 -3.23 -10.02 2.49
N LYS A 397 -4.25 -9.21 2.20
CA LYS A 397 -5.58 -9.69 1.79
C LYS A 397 -5.58 -10.36 0.42
N HIS A 398 -4.84 -9.83 -0.55
CA HIS A 398 -4.73 -10.43 -1.89
C HIS A 398 -3.94 -11.73 -1.87
N ILE A 399 -2.80 -11.78 -1.16
CA ILE A 399 -2.00 -13.00 -1.03
C ILE A 399 -2.79 -14.09 -0.30
N SER A 400 -3.58 -13.74 0.72
CA SER A 400 -4.51 -14.67 1.38
C SER A 400 -5.54 -15.25 0.40
N ASN A 401 -6.08 -14.42 -0.50
CA ASN A 401 -7.03 -14.88 -1.53
C ASN A 401 -6.36 -15.77 -2.60
N VAL A 402 -5.12 -15.47 -2.99
CA VAL A 402 -4.32 -16.35 -3.86
C VAL A 402 -4.04 -17.69 -3.16
N HIS A 403 -3.66 -17.66 -1.88
CA HIS A 403 -3.47 -18.87 -1.08
C HIS A 403 -4.73 -19.73 -1.04
N GLN A 404 -5.90 -19.13 -0.78
CA GLN A 404 -7.17 -19.85 -0.81
C GLN A 404 -7.48 -20.40 -2.22
N ALA A 405 -7.21 -19.63 -3.29
CA ALA A 405 -7.37 -20.11 -4.66
C ALA A 405 -6.52 -21.37 -4.95
N ILE A 406 -5.30 -21.43 -4.42
CA ILE A 406 -4.41 -22.58 -4.57
C ILE A 406 -4.94 -23.78 -3.78
N TYR A 407 -5.19 -23.63 -2.48
CA TYR A 407 -5.44 -24.76 -1.57
C TYR A 407 -6.90 -25.21 -1.52
N GLU A 408 -7.85 -24.31 -1.67
CA GLU A 408 -9.28 -24.61 -1.62
C GLU A 408 -9.85 -24.87 -3.02
N ASP A 409 -9.45 -24.07 -4.00
CA ASP A 409 -10.03 -24.13 -5.35
C ASP A 409 -9.18 -24.95 -6.35
N GLY A 410 -7.92 -25.24 -6.02
CA GLY A 410 -7.03 -26.02 -6.88
C GLY A 410 -6.52 -25.25 -8.11
N VAL A 411 -6.40 -23.93 -8.02
CA VAL A 411 -5.75 -23.07 -9.02
C VAL A 411 -4.23 -23.28 -8.96
N GLN A 412 -3.57 -23.35 -10.12
CA GLN A 412 -2.11 -23.41 -10.21
C GLN A 412 -1.51 -22.01 -10.28
N VAL A 413 -0.96 -21.50 -9.18
CA VAL A 413 -0.26 -20.21 -9.13
C VAL A 413 1.19 -20.44 -8.70
N ASP A 414 2.14 -20.04 -9.54
CA ASP A 414 3.57 -20.31 -9.37
C ASP A 414 4.37 -19.10 -8.86
N GLY A 415 3.76 -17.90 -8.74
CA GLY A 415 4.45 -16.71 -8.27
C GLY A 415 3.56 -15.50 -8.05
N TYR A 416 4.08 -14.53 -7.29
CA TYR A 416 3.44 -13.27 -6.97
C TYR A 416 4.44 -12.11 -7.01
N PHE A 417 4.21 -11.13 -7.87
CA PHE A 417 5.03 -9.94 -8.07
C PHE A 417 4.24 -8.70 -7.63
N ALA A 418 4.72 -8.02 -6.58
CA ALA A 418 4.14 -6.77 -6.10
C ALA A 418 4.48 -5.61 -7.06
N TRP A 419 3.46 -4.84 -7.46
CA TRP A 419 3.67 -3.55 -8.12
C TRP A 419 3.68 -2.43 -7.08
N SER A 420 4.77 -1.70 -6.87
CA SER A 420 6.08 -1.79 -7.54
C SER A 420 7.22 -1.92 -6.53
N LEU A 421 8.42 -2.29 -6.97
CA LEU A 421 9.60 -2.28 -6.09
C LEU A 421 9.87 -0.87 -5.57
N LEU A 422 9.95 0.10 -6.47
CA LEU A 422 10.29 1.49 -6.19
C LEU A 422 9.16 2.40 -6.67
N ASP A 423 8.94 3.52 -5.98
CA ASP A 423 8.13 4.61 -6.54
C ASP A 423 8.76 5.01 -7.88
N ASN A 424 7.94 5.23 -8.91
CA ASN A 424 8.40 5.49 -10.26
C ASN A 424 7.44 6.45 -10.98
N CYS A 425 7.69 6.74 -12.26
CA CYS A 425 6.82 7.60 -13.07
C CYS A 425 5.59 6.81 -13.53
N GLU A 426 4.43 7.06 -12.91
CA GLU A 426 3.18 6.35 -13.14
C GLU A 426 2.44 6.91 -14.38
N TRP A 427 3.07 6.75 -15.54
CA TRP A 427 2.50 7.10 -16.85
C TRP A 427 1.96 8.55 -16.90
N ASN A 428 0.66 8.70 -17.19
CA ASN A 428 -0.03 9.98 -17.30
C ASN A 428 -0.26 10.67 -15.93
N CYS A 429 0.03 10.01 -14.81
CA CYS A 429 -0.03 10.58 -13.46
C CYS A 429 1.34 11.08 -12.96
N GLY A 430 2.40 10.95 -13.77
CA GLY A 430 3.73 11.43 -13.42
C GLY A 430 4.22 10.87 -12.08
N TYR A 431 4.65 11.76 -11.19
CA TYR A 431 5.19 11.41 -9.86
C TYR A 431 4.20 11.66 -8.71
N GLU A 432 2.95 12.01 -9.02
CA GLU A 432 1.91 12.30 -8.03
C GLU A 432 1.35 11.04 -7.36
N ILE A 433 1.55 9.87 -7.98
CA ILE A 433 1.04 8.60 -7.49
C ILE A 433 2.22 7.66 -7.19
N ARG A 434 2.18 7.02 -6.03
CA ARG A 434 3.26 6.16 -5.53
C ARG A 434 2.77 4.73 -5.35
N TYR A 435 3.45 3.78 -5.98
CA TYR A 435 3.20 2.32 -5.86
C TYR A 435 4.32 1.56 -5.14
N GLY A 436 5.48 2.19 -4.93
CA GLY A 436 6.69 1.51 -4.49
C GLY A 436 6.60 0.96 -3.08
N LEU A 437 7.15 -0.23 -2.87
CA LEU A 437 7.53 -0.73 -1.55
C LEU A 437 8.66 0.11 -0.93
N PHE A 438 9.48 0.74 -1.77
CA PHE A 438 10.45 1.74 -1.36
C PHE A 438 10.04 3.13 -1.85
N TYR A 439 10.03 4.07 -0.92
CA TYR A 439 9.89 5.49 -1.21
C TYR A 439 11.12 5.98 -1.95
N VAL A 440 10.92 6.69 -3.07
CA VAL A 440 12.00 7.38 -3.79
C VAL A 440 11.86 8.88 -3.60
N ASP A 441 12.91 9.47 -3.03
CA ASP A 441 13.03 10.89 -2.78
C ASP A 441 13.52 11.59 -4.05
N TYR A 442 12.57 12.06 -4.87
CA TYR A 442 12.84 12.66 -6.18
C TYR A 442 13.68 13.94 -6.08
N GLU A 443 13.60 14.65 -4.95
CA GLU A 443 14.29 15.92 -4.74
C GLU A 443 15.68 15.75 -4.09
N ASN A 444 15.88 14.69 -3.29
CA ASN A 444 17.12 14.47 -2.54
C ASN A 444 17.97 13.35 -3.14
N GLY A 445 18.33 13.50 -4.42
CA GLY A 445 19.29 12.63 -5.11
C GLY A 445 18.79 11.20 -5.32
N LEU A 446 17.48 11.02 -5.47
CA LEU A 446 16.81 9.74 -5.74
C LEU A 446 17.07 8.70 -4.64
N LYS A 447 17.17 9.11 -3.38
CA LYS A 447 17.39 8.17 -2.28
C LYS A 447 16.17 7.24 -2.10
N ARG A 448 16.44 5.96 -1.84
CA ARG A 448 15.42 4.92 -1.60
C ARG A 448 15.28 4.65 -0.10
N TYR A 449 14.05 4.62 0.41
CA TYR A 449 13.74 4.33 1.81
C TYR A 449 12.69 3.22 1.88
N PRO A 450 12.88 2.16 2.69
CA PRO A 450 11.88 1.10 2.82
C PRO A 450 10.63 1.66 3.50
N LYS A 451 9.45 1.40 2.91
CA LYS A 451 8.16 1.66 3.56
C LYS A 451 7.77 0.48 4.46
N MET A 452 6.69 0.63 5.23
CA MET A 452 6.17 -0.42 6.10
C MET A 452 5.79 -1.69 5.33
N SER A 453 5.31 -1.55 4.09
CA SER A 453 5.04 -2.68 3.19
C SER A 453 6.30 -3.48 2.86
N ALA A 454 7.44 -2.82 2.58
CA ALA A 454 8.73 -3.51 2.38
C ALA A 454 9.17 -4.25 3.63
N MET A 455 9.02 -3.62 4.81
CA MET A 455 9.34 -4.25 6.09
C MET A 455 8.43 -5.44 6.40
N TRP A 456 7.15 -5.36 6.01
CA TRP A 456 6.24 -6.48 6.12
C TRP A 456 6.63 -7.64 5.19
N PHE A 457 6.95 -7.37 3.92
CA PHE A 457 7.44 -8.40 2.99
C PHE A 457 8.72 -9.08 3.51
N LYS A 458 9.65 -8.30 4.07
CA LYS A 458 10.86 -8.84 4.69
C LYS A 458 10.58 -9.90 5.75
N GLU A 459 9.64 -9.62 6.66
CA GLU A 459 9.26 -10.57 7.72
C GLU A 459 8.39 -11.71 7.18
N PHE A 460 7.51 -11.44 6.22
CA PHE A 460 6.65 -12.44 5.58
C PHE A 460 7.46 -13.49 4.81
N LEU A 461 8.51 -13.06 4.10
CA LEU A 461 9.39 -13.90 3.28
C LEU A 461 10.56 -14.52 4.06
N LYS A 462 10.66 -14.27 5.37
CA LYS A 462 11.74 -14.80 6.19
C LYS A 462 11.63 -16.32 6.32
N GLU A 463 12.64 -17.05 5.85
CA GLU A 463 12.72 -18.49 6.04
C GLU A 463 12.69 -18.84 7.54
N LYS A 464 11.81 -19.78 7.93
CA LYS A 464 11.85 -20.40 9.26
C LYS A 464 12.81 -21.57 9.21
N ASP A 465 13.71 -21.69 10.20
CA ASP A 465 14.68 -22.80 10.30
C ASP A 465 14.02 -24.19 10.31
N ASP A 466 12.72 -24.29 10.62
CA ASP A 466 11.95 -25.54 10.56
C ASP A 466 11.76 -26.10 9.14
N ASP A 467 11.82 -25.27 8.08
CA ASP A 467 11.63 -25.73 6.69
C ASP A 467 12.84 -26.48 6.10
N LYS A 468 13.99 -26.46 6.80
CA LYS A 468 15.13 -27.35 6.47
C LYS A 468 14.88 -28.79 6.93
N ILE A 469 13.88 -29.03 7.79
CA ILE A 469 13.55 -30.35 8.34
C ILE A 469 12.08 -30.67 8.03
N LYS A 470 11.74 -30.80 6.74
CA LYS A 470 10.78 -31.75 6.13
C LYS A 470 10.30 -31.21 4.79
N LYS A 471 10.63 -31.89 3.69
CA LYS A 471 9.71 -32.02 2.57
C LYS A 471 8.82 -33.24 2.85
N PRO A 472 7.56 -33.10 3.31
CA PRO A 472 6.67 -34.23 3.39
C PRO A 472 6.07 -34.46 2.00
N GLN A 473 6.23 -35.69 1.49
CA GLN A 473 5.44 -36.16 0.36
C GLN A 473 3.95 -36.05 0.69
N VAL A 474 3.20 -35.37 -0.19
CA VAL A 474 1.76 -35.19 -0.08
C VAL A 474 1.06 -36.55 -0.18
N LYS A 475 0.55 -37.06 0.95
CA LYS A 475 -0.48 -38.11 0.99
C LYS A 475 -1.80 -37.50 1.43
N ARG A 476 -2.78 -37.50 0.51
CA ARG A 476 -4.18 -37.15 0.75
C ARG A 476 -4.77 -37.99 1.89
N MET A 477 -5.52 -37.37 2.79
CA MET A 477 -6.48 -38.05 3.66
C MET A 477 -7.89 -37.44 3.54
N PRO A 478 -8.96 -38.24 3.77
CA PRO A 478 -10.34 -37.83 3.50
C PRO A 478 -11.04 -37.19 4.71
N ARG A 479 -12.03 -36.35 4.40
CA ARG A 479 -12.91 -35.61 5.32
C ARG A 479 -13.73 -36.53 6.25
N ARG A 480 -14.06 -36.03 7.45
CA ARG A 480 -15.15 -36.52 8.31
C ARG A 480 -15.99 -35.35 8.87
N PRO A 481 -17.24 -35.60 9.29
CA PRO A 481 -18.32 -34.62 9.27
C PRO A 481 -18.63 -33.95 10.62
N SER A 482 -19.41 -32.87 10.48
CA SER A 482 -20.01 -31.96 11.46
C SER A 482 -20.77 -32.58 12.64
N GLY A 483 -20.58 -32.00 13.84
CA GLY A 483 -21.46 -32.15 15.00
C GLY A 483 -21.57 -30.82 15.75
N GLY A 484 -22.80 -30.36 16.00
CA GLY A 484 -23.10 -29.05 16.62
C GLY A 484 -23.49 -29.09 18.11
N ARG A 485 -23.99 -27.93 18.57
CA ARG A 485 -24.52 -27.51 19.91
C ARG A 485 -23.46 -26.83 20.81
N ARG A 486 -23.75 -25.79 21.62
CA ARG A 486 -24.98 -25.06 21.99
C ARG A 486 -24.56 -23.74 22.69
N PHE A 487 -25.36 -22.70 22.56
CA PHE A 487 -25.30 -21.45 23.33
C PHE A 487 -25.56 -21.66 24.83
N ILE A 488 -24.84 -20.93 25.69
CA ILE A 488 -25.21 -20.67 27.09
C ILE A 488 -25.26 -19.15 27.29
N LYS A 489 -26.38 -18.67 27.84
CA LYS A 489 -26.61 -17.30 28.32
C LYS A 489 -26.09 -17.16 29.75
N HIS A 490 -25.44 -16.04 30.07
CA HIS A 490 -25.48 -15.45 31.42
C HIS A 490 -25.63 -13.93 31.34
N GLN A 491 -26.53 -13.41 32.19
CA GLN A 491 -26.86 -12.00 32.41
C GLN A 491 -25.81 -11.31 33.31
N PRO A 492 -25.74 -9.96 33.30
CA PRO A 492 -24.62 -9.17 33.79
C PRO A 492 -24.83 -8.62 35.21
N LEU A 493 -23.76 -8.49 35.98
CA LEU A 493 -23.67 -7.62 37.15
C LEU A 493 -22.22 -7.16 37.35
N ALA A 494 -21.90 -5.96 36.88
CA ALA A 494 -21.00 -4.99 37.53
C ALA A 494 -20.91 -3.74 36.63
N PHE A 495 -21.24 -2.58 37.19
CA PHE A 495 -21.09 -1.27 36.55
C PHE A 495 -19.58 -0.94 36.45
N SER A 496 -19.07 -0.79 35.22
CA SER A 496 -17.66 -0.48 34.91
C SER A 496 -17.27 0.97 35.32
N PRO A 497 -16.00 1.23 35.67
CA PRO A 497 -15.46 2.56 35.99
C PRO A 497 -15.57 3.59 34.85
N PHE A 498 -15.41 3.18 33.58
CA PHE A 498 -15.52 4.05 32.41
C PHE A 498 -16.92 4.65 32.24
N MET A 499 -17.98 3.88 32.50
CA MET A 499 -19.37 4.36 32.50
C MET A 499 -19.64 5.42 33.58
N ARG A 500 -18.84 5.49 34.65
CA ARG A 500 -18.92 6.56 35.66
C ARG A 500 -18.25 7.84 35.19
N SER A 501 -17.13 7.76 34.46
CA SER A 501 -16.44 8.92 33.87
C SER A 501 -17.35 9.67 32.87
N LEU A 502 -17.97 8.92 31.95
CA LEU A 502 -18.95 9.46 30.99
C LEU A 502 -20.20 10.04 31.67
N ALA A 503 -20.70 9.40 32.73
CA ALA A 503 -21.83 9.91 33.51
C ALA A 503 -21.50 11.21 34.26
N LEU A 504 -20.27 11.40 34.74
CA LEU A 504 -19.84 12.62 35.44
C LEU A 504 -19.53 13.77 34.48
N ALA A 505 -18.98 13.49 33.29
CA ALA A 505 -18.80 14.49 32.24
C ALA A 505 -20.14 15.08 31.75
N SER A 506 -21.18 14.25 31.69
CA SER A 506 -22.55 14.71 31.38
C SER A 506 -23.17 15.61 32.47
N ARG A 507 -22.73 15.48 33.73
CA ARG A 507 -23.20 16.33 34.85
C ARG A 507 -22.52 17.70 34.92
N ARG A 508 -21.28 17.84 34.44
CA ARG A 508 -20.58 19.15 34.41
C ARG A 508 -21.14 20.10 33.35
N LYS A 509 -21.77 19.60 32.29
CA LYS A 509 -22.51 20.43 31.32
C LYS A 509 -23.89 20.90 31.83
N LEU A 510 -24.46 20.24 32.85
CA LEU A 510 -25.81 20.54 33.35
C LEU A 510 -25.86 21.63 34.44
N HIS A 511 -24.72 22.05 35.00
CA HIS A 511 -24.68 23.05 36.07
C HIS A 511 -24.45 24.51 35.62
N ARG A 512 -24.52 24.79 34.30
CA ARG A 512 -24.39 26.15 33.77
C ARG A 512 -25.68 26.79 33.26
N HIS A 513 -26.83 26.14 33.41
CA HIS A 513 -28.13 26.76 33.11
C HIS A 513 -29.24 26.24 34.03
N GLN A 514 -29.36 26.79 35.23
CA GLN A 514 -30.63 26.85 35.98
C GLN A 514 -30.68 28.09 36.87
N GLN A 515 -31.31 29.14 36.33
CA GLN A 515 -31.96 30.32 36.94
C GLN A 515 -32.38 31.16 35.71
N GLU A 516 -33.63 31.45 35.36
CA GLU A 516 -34.89 31.63 36.08
C GLU A 516 -36.11 31.38 35.14
N ASP A 517 -37.25 31.09 35.77
CA ASP A 517 -38.65 31.46 35.50
C ASP A 517 -39.48 31.01 34.26
N ASP A 518 -40.50 30.20 34.61
CA ASP A 518 -41.95 30.30 34.38
C ASP A 518 -42.60 30.42 32.97
N SER A 519 -43.63 29.58 32.84
CA SER A 519 -44.58 29.27 31.75
C SER A 519 -45.52 30.41 31.26
N PRO A 520 -46.51 30.19 30.35
CA PRO A 520 -46.53 29.51 29.03
C PRO A 520 -47.37 30.27 27.95
N ARG A 521 -47.32 29.82 26.67
CA ARG A 521 -48.43 29.74 25.64
C ARG A 521 -48.17 30.34 24.24
N SER A 522 -48.73 29.57 23.27
CA SER A 522 -49.43 29.91 22.00
C SER A 522 -48.69 30.37 20.74
N GLU A 523 -48.95 29.59 19.68
CA GLU A 523 -49.23 29.91 18.25
C GLU A 523 -49.06 31.37 17.77
N GLU A 524 -48.33 31.59 16.68
CA GLU A 524 -48.88 31.95 15.34
C GLU A 524 -47.80 32.39 14.33
N LEU A 525 -48.14 32.12 13.07
CA LEU A 525 -47.62 32.57 11.78
C LEU A 525 -47.39 34.10 11.63
N MET A 526 -46.39 34.49 10.80
CA MET A 526 -46.47 35.47 9.67
C MET A 526 -45.23 36.40 9.48
N SER A 527 -44.54 36.19 8.35
CA SER A 527 -44.21 37.11 7.24
C SER A 527 -43.54 38.51 7.39
N PHE A 528 -42.90 38.87 6.26
CA PHE A 528 -42.36 40.15 5.76
C PHE A 528 -40.91 40.51 6.16
N ASP A 529 -39.89 40.40 5.30
CA ASP A 529 -39.65 41.00 3.96
C ASP A 529 -39.16 42.46 4.06
N GLN A 530 -37.88 42.70 3.74
CA GLN A 530 -37.40 44.03 3.31
C GLN A 530 -36.03 43.95 2.58
N LYS A 531 -36.16 43.88 1.24
CA LYS A 531 -35.45 44.61 0.16
C LYS A 531 -34.01 45.14 0.34
N LEU A 532 -33.21 44.71 -0.65
CA LEU A 532 -31.99 45.26 -1.28
C LEU A 532 -31.93 46.80 -1.49
N PRO A 533 -30.71 47.30 -1.79
CA PRO A 533 -30.37 47.72 -3.17
C PRO A 533 -28.98 47.16 -3.64
N THR A 534 -28.80 46.46 -4.77
CA THR A 534 -28.63 46.91 -6.19
C THR A 534 -27.65 48.09 -6.36
N LEU A 535 -26.61 48.16 -7.19
CA LEU A 535 -26.11 47.53 -8.45
C LEU A 535 -24.60 47.95 -8.54
N SER A 536 -23.68 47.28 -9.25
CA SER A 536 -23.61 47.26 -10.72
C SER A 536 -22.60 46.24 -11.27
N LYS A 537 -23.02 45.63 -12.38
CA LYS A 537 -22.32 44.66 -13.23
C LYS A 537 -21.21 45.28 -14.10
N LYS A 538 -20.25 44.44 -14.47
CA LYS A 538 -19.75 44.22 -15.86
C LYS A 538 -19.22 42.79 -15.93
N GLU A 539 -20.01 41.81 -16.42
CA GLU A 539 -20.17 41.39 -17.84
C GLU A 539 -18.94 40.66 -18.39
N GLN A 540 -18.98 39.48 -19.02
CA GLN A 540 -20.05 38.59 -19.55
C GLN A 540 -19.37 37.23 -19.93
N LYS A 541 -19.97 36.05 -19.63
CA LYS A 541 -20.70 35.11 -20.54
C LYS A 541 -19.84 34.49 -21.68
N GLU A 542 -19.87 33.18 -21.97
CA GLU A 542 -21.01 32.31 -22.36
C GLU A 542 -20.81 30.82 -21.94
N GLN A 543 -21.80 30.18 -21.30
CA GLN A 543 -22.78 29.16 -21.80
C GLN A 543 -22.21 27.74 -22.02
N LEU A 544 -22.47 26.77 -21.13
CA LEU A 544 -23.69 25.92 -20.95
C LEU A 544 -23.89 24.85 -22.02
N SER A 545 -23.61 23.59 -21.64
CA SER A 545 -24.44 22.43 -21.99
C SER A 545 -24.41 21.41 -20.84
N ASP A 546 -25.62 21.10 -20.36
CA ASP A 546 -26.06 20.11 -19.35
C ASP A 546 -25.21 18.83 -19.23
N SER A 547 -24.77 18.39 -18.05
CA SER A 547 -25.49 17.97 -16.82
C SER A 547 -25.90 16.49 -16.84
N SER A 548 -25.26 15.70 -15.96
CA SER A 548 -25.97 15.10 -14.82
C SER A 548 -24.97 14.61 -13.76
N ASP A 549 -24.73 15.51 -12.82
CA ASP A 549 -24.68 15.34 -11.37
C ASP A 549 -23.53 14.57 -10.69
N GLU A 550 -22.64 15.41 -10.15
CA GLU A 550 -22.01 15.26 -8.84
C GLU A 550 -23.07 15.30 -7.72
N GLU A 551 -22.93 14.45 -6.72
CA GLU A 551 -23.22 14.78 -5.32
C GLU A 551 -22.15 14.14 -4.42
N ASP A 552 -21.71 14.93 -3.45
CA ASP A 552 -20.63 14.70 -2.49
C ASP A 552 -20.79 13.44 -1.63
N SER A 553 -19.69 12.72 -1.47
CA SER A 553 -19.17 12.39 -0.13
C SER A 553 -17.68 12.06 -0.26
N GLN A 554 -16.81 12.95 0.20
CA GLN A 554 -15.47 12.53 0.64
C GLN A 554 -15.68 11.48 1.72
N GLY A 555 -15.34 10.23 1.41
CA GLY A 555 -15.37 9.15 2.38
C GLY A 555 -14.21 9.33 3.35
N ASP A 556 -14.38 10.20 4.34
CA ASP A 556 -13.63 10.10 5.58
C ASP A 556 -13.91 8.69 6.14
N VAL A 557 -12.89 7.83 6.15
CA VAL A 557 -12.96 6.59 6.91
C VAL A 557 -12.92 7.00 8.37
N GLN A 558 -14.10 7.22 8.94
CA GLN A 558 -14.27 7.46 10.35
C GLN A 558 -14.01 6.14 11.09
N ALA A 559 -12.76 5.93 11.51
CA ALA A 559 -12.42 4.92 12.49
C ALA A 559 -12.71 5.52 13.87
N ASP A 560 -13.81 5.12 14.48
CA ASP A 560 -14.14 5.52 15.85
C ASP A 560 -13.27 4.73 16.81
N PHE A 561 -12.23 5.37 17.35
CA PHE A 561 -11.43 4.80 18.41
C PHE A 561 -12.20 4.88 19.73
N GLU A 562 -12.34 3.75 20.39
CA GLU A 562 -12.99 3.63 21.68
C GLU A 562 -11.99 3.22 22.76
N PHE A 563 -12.23 3.72 23.96
CA PHE A 563 -11.48 3.42 25.17
C PHE A 563 -12.18 2.29 25.91
N PHE A 564 -11.46 1.22 26.19
CA PHE A 564 -11.98 0.05 26.90
C PHE A 564 -11.16 -0.24 28.15
N ASP A 565 -11.82 -0.77 29.17
CA ASP A 565 -11.15 -1.39 30.32
C ASP A 565 -10.33 -2.60 29.81
N PRO A 566 -9.06 -2.78 30.24
CA PRO A 566 -8.25 -3.91 29.86
C PRO A 566 -8.90 -5.25 30.25
N LYS A 567 -8.87 -6.24 29.35
CA LYS A 567 -9.45 -7.57 29.56
C LYS A 567 -8.41 -8.66 29.33
N PRO A 568 -8.59 -9.87 29.91
CA PRO A 568 -7.71 -11.01 29.63
C PRO A 568 -7.60 -11.37 28.13
N THR A 569 -8.62 -11.06 27.32
CA THR A 569 -8.58 -11.25 25.86
C THR A 569 -7.54 -10.35 25.16
N ASP A 570 -7.12 -9.25 25.80
CA ASP A 570 -6.18 -8.27 25.25
C ASP A 570 -4.71 -8.68 25.42
N PHE A 571 -4.46 -9.81 26.10
CA PHE A 571 -3.13 -10.30 26.45
C PHE A 571 -2.15 -10.29 25.29
N ASN A 572 -2.57 -10.81 24.12
CA ASN A 572 -1.69 -10.87 22.96
C ASN A 572 -1.37 -9.47 22.39
N GLY A 573 -2.36 -8.59 22.32
CA GLY A 573 -2.18 -7.21 21.82
C GLY A 573 -1.26 -6.39 22.73
N VAL A 574 -1.52 -6.42 24.03
CA VAL A 574 -0.70 -5.71 25.04
C VAL A 574 0.72 -6.28 25.10
N LYS A 575 0.88 -7.61 25.01
CA LYS A 575 2.20 -8.26 24.97
C LYS A 575 3.01 -7.88 23.73
N ILE A 576 2.37 -7.66 22.58
CA ILE A 576 3.03 -7.18 21.37
C ILE A 576 3.53 -5.73 21.58
N LEU A 577 2.69 -4.84 22.13
CA LEU A 577 3.07 -3.46 22.42
C LEU A 577 4.24 -3.37 23.42
N LEU A 578 4.30 -4.27 24.40
CA LEU A 578 5.33 -4.30 25.44
C LEU A 578 6.54 -5.19 25.13
N LYS A 579 6.58 -5.85 23.95
CA LYS A 579 7.60 -6.86 23.61
C LYS A 579 9.04 -6.40 23.81
N ASN A 580 9.32 -5.12 23.53
CA ASN A 580 10.66 -4.53 23.65
C ASN A 580 10.71 -3.45 24.75
N TYR A 581 9.88 -3.55 25.80
CA TYR A 581 9.78 -2.52 26.84
C TYR A 581 11.09 -2.31 27.62
N LEU A 582 11.84 -3.39 27.90
CA LEU A 582 13.15 -3.39 28.59
C LEU A 582 14.30 -3.85 27.69
N ASP A 583 14.33 -3.36 26.44
CA ASP A 583 15.36 -3.72 25.45
C ASP A 583 15.35 -5.23 25.13
N ASP A 584 16.53 -5.87 25.00
CA ASP A 584 16.70 -7.30 24.74
C ASP A 584 16.81 -8.15 26.02
N LYS A 585 16.48 -7.59 27.21
CA LYS A 585 16.53 -8.37 28.45
C LYS A 585 15.41 -9.41 28.44
N GLU A 586 15.76 -10.69 28.54
CA GLU A 586 14.78 -11.72 28.89
C GLU A 586 14.27 -11.46 30.32
N TRP A 587 12.99 -11.12 30.41
CA TRP A 587 12.28 -10.89 31.67
C TRP A 587 10.88 -11.47 31.57
N ASP A 588 10.21 -11.60 32.70
CA ASP A 588 8.86 -12.17 32.78
C ASP A 588 7.78 -11.18 32.29
N LEU A 589 7.83 -10.87 30.99
CA LEU A 589 6.87 -9.99 30.31
C LEU A 589 5.45 -10.53 30.38
N SER A 590 5.27 -11.86 30.35
CA SER A 590 3.94 -12.47 30.38
C SER A 590 3.25 -12.16 31.70
N SER A 591 3.92 -12.41 32.84
CA SER A 591 3.40 -12.04 34.15
C SER A 591 3.22 -10.52 34.30
N PHE A 592 4.06 -9.71 33.67
CA PHE A 592 3.89 -8.25 33.69
C PHE A 592 2.62 -7.80 32.96
N VAL A 593 2.31 -8.41 31.80
CA VAL A 593 1.08 -8.14 31.05
C VAL A 593 -0.14 -8.61 31.85
N ASP A 594 -0.07 -9.79 32.48
CA ASP A 594 -1.15 -10.28 33.35
C ASP A 594 -1.42 -9.27 34.48
N LEU A 595 -0.40 -8.73 35.13
CA LEU A 595 -0.56 -7.70 36.16
C LEU A 595 -1.20 -6.40 35.65
N VAL A 596 -0.95 -6.00 34.41
CA VAL A 596 -1.61 -4.83 33.79
C VAL A 596 -3.09 -5.13 33.53
N LEU A 597 -3.42 -6.34 33.05
CA LEU A 597 -4.79 -6.74 32.71
C LEU A 597 -5.63 -7.13 33.92
N GLU A 598 -5.01 -7.53 35.03
CA GLU A 598 -5.68 -7.83 36.30
C GLU A 598 -6.11 -6.57 37.06
N GLN A 599 -5.66 -5.38 36.66
CA GLN A 599 -6.12 -4.13 37.26
C GLN A 599 -7.55 -3.82 36.82
N THR A 600 -8.48 -3.91 37.76
CA THR A 600 -9.91 -3.67 37.50
C THR A 600 -10.34 -2.21 37.59
N THR A 601 -9.45 -1.32 38.06
CA THR A 601 -9.78 0.07 38.45
C THR A 601 -8.92 1.13 37.76
N VAL A 602 -7.73 0.76 37.28
CA VAL A 602 -6.77 1.67 36.66
C VAL A 602 -6.17 0.98 35.46
N GLY A 603 -6.40 1.54 34.27
CA GLY A 603 -5.87 1.04 33.02
C GLY A 603 -6.88 1.22 31.89
N THR A 604 -6.38 1.55 30.71
CA THR A 604 -7.18 1.73 29.51
C THR A 604 -6.47 1.13 28.31
N VAL A 605 -7.20 0.41 27.46
CA VAL A 605 -6.76 0.01 26.12
C VAL A 605 -7.57 0.76 25.06
N VAL A 606 -6.91 1.14 23.97
CA VAL A 606 -7.56 1.78 22.82
C VAL A 606 -7.71 0.77 21.70
N LYS A 607 -8.95 0.60 21.22
CA LYS A 607 -9.31 -0.26 20.09
C LYS A 607 -10.20 0.51 19.12
N VAL A 608 -10.39 -0.03 17.92
CA VAL A 608 -11.37 0.50 16.96
C VAL A 608 -12.75 -0.11 17.28
N ALA A 609 -13.79 0.72 17.32
CA ALA A 609 -15.16 0.27 17.52
C ALA A 609 -15.58 -0.71 16.41
N ASP A 610 -16.30 -1.78 16.78
CA ASP A 610 -16.79 -2.82 15.87
C ASP A 610 -15.72 -3.55 15.02
N ASP A 611 -14.45 -3.51 15.43
CA ASP A 611 -13.38 -4.29 14.81
C ASP A 611 -13.49 -5.78 15.15
N GLU A 612 -13.69 -6.63 14.13
CA GLU A 612 -13.77 -8.09 14.29
C GLU A 612 -12.47 -8.71 14.85
N ASP A 613 -11.34 -8.04 14.69
CA ASP A 613 -10.02 -8.51 15.11
C ASP A 613 -9.64 -8.13 16.56
N GLU A 614 -10.45 -7.30 17.25
CA GLU A 614 -10.17 -6.73 18.59
C GLU A 614 -8.73 -6.19 18.78
N SER A 615 -8.17 -5.56 17.75
CA SER A 615 -6.77 -5.12 17.77
C SER A 615 -6.52 -4.01 18.79
N VAL A 616 -5.46 -4.16 19.61
CA VAL A 616 -5.07 -3.16 20.63
C VAL A 616 -4.04 -2.18 20.07
N PHE A 617 -4.38 -0.90 20.02
CA PHE A 617 -3.54 0.17 19.45
C PHE A 617 -2.77 0.97 20.50
N ALA A 618 -3.29 1.06 21.72
CA ALA A 618 -2.61 1.66 22.85
C ALA A 618 -2.99 0.98 24.17
N VAL A 619 -2.09 1.05 25.14
CA VAL A 619 -2.30 0.65 26.52
C VAL A 619 -1.68 1.69 27.43
N VAL A 620 -2.46 2.20 28.37
CA VAL A 620 -2.00 3.04 29.47
C VAL A 620 -2.43 2.45 30.80
N SER A 621 -1.52 2.39 31.78
CA SER A 621 -1.84 1.96 33.14
C SER A 621 -0.81 2.48 34.15
N ALA A 622 -1.12 2.38 35.44
CA ALA A 622 -0.23 2.71 36.54
C ALA A 622 -0.17 1.58 37.59
N LEU A 623 1.02 1.00 37.79
CA LEU A 623 1.25 -0.11 38.72
C LEU A 623 2.06 0.33 39.95
N ASN A 624 1.62 -0.02 41.17
CA ASN A 624 2.38 0.30 42.38
C ASN A 624 3.60 -0.61 42.57
N LEU A 625 4.78 -0.01 42.77
CA LEU A 625 6.04 -0.74 42.95
C LEU A 625 6.09 -1.61 44.20
N ALA A 626 5.54 -1.14 45.33
CA ALA A 626 5.55 -1.91 46.58
C ALA A 626 4.55 -3.08 46.55
N ARG A 627 3.38 -2.89 45.95
CA ARG A 627 2.33 -3.92 45.85
C ARG A 627 2.83 -5.17 45.14
N TYR A 628 3.56 -4.99 44.04
CA TYR A 628 4.05 -6.10 43.20
C TYR A 628 5.52 -6.45 43.45
N LYS A 629 6.13 -5.97 44.54
CA LYS A 629 7.57 -6.12 44.82
C LYS A 629 8.08 -7.57 44.80
N GLU A 630 7.25 -8.53 45.21
CA GLU A 630 7.62 -9.95 45.28
C GLU A 630 7.43 -10.68 43.93
N HIS A 631 6.72 -10.08 42.96
CA HIS A 631 6.57 -10.66 41.64
C HIS A 631 7.91 -10.68 40.89
N LYS A 632 8.16 -11.77 40.17
CA LYS A 632 9.41 -12.00 39.41
C LYS A 632 9.69 -10.85 38.42
N CYS A 633 8.69 -10.42 37.66
CA CYS A 633 8.81 -9.32 36.70
C CYS A 633 9.28 -8.00 37.34
N PHE A 634 8.78 -7.65 38.53
CA PHE A 634 9.17 -6.42 39.24
C PHE A 634 10.57 -6.49 39.84
N ARG A 635 11.01 -7.66 40.31
CA ARG A 635 12.40 -7.87 40.74
C ARG A 635 13.37 -7.71 39.57
N GLU A 636 13.06 -8.32 38.43
CA GLU A 636 13.86 -8.22 37.21
C GLU A 636 13.89 -6.80 36.63
N LEU A 637 12.76 -6.09 36.69
CA LEU A 637 12.65 -4.69 36.30
C LEU A 637 13.49 -3.79 37.20
N LYS A 638 13.41 -3.97 38.52
CA LYS A 638 14.24 -3.24 39.50
C LYS A 638 15.73 -3.47 39.24
N GLU A 639 16.14 -4.73 39.11
CA GLU A 639 17.54 -5.09 38.83
C GLU A 639 18.04 -4.48 37.52
N PHE A 640 17.20 -4.49 36.48
CA PHE A 640 17.53 -3.88 35.20
C PHE A 640 17.78 -2.37 35.36
N LEU A 641 16.85 -1.64 35.96
CA LEU A 641 16.94 -0.18 36.12
C LEU A 641 18.18 0.23 36.95
N LEU A 642 18.52 -0.52 38.00
CA LEU A 642 19.72 -0.29 38.79
C LEU A 642 21.00 -0.62 38.02
N GLN A 643 20.98 -1.64 37.16
CA GLN A 643 22.12 -2.04 36.35
C GLN A 643 22.43 -1.04 35.22
N VAL A 644 21.40 -0.48 34.58
CA VAL A 644 21.56 0.44 33.43
C VAL A 644 21.79 1.89 33.86
N CYS A 645 21.54 2.24 35.12
CA CYS A 645 21.81 3.57 35.65
C CYS A 645 23.32 3.77 35.93
N SER A 646 24.00 4.52 35.07
CA SER A 646 25.44 4.81 35.18
C SER A 646 25.76 6.04 36.04
N GLU A 647 24.80 6.93 36.25
CA GLU A 647 24.98 8.19 36.99
C GLU A 647 24.87 7.98 38.50
N LYS A 648 25.95 8.24 39.26
CA LYS A 648 26.00 7.96 40.71
C LYS A 648 25.02 8.77 41.56
N SER A 649 24.71 10.01 41.17
CA SER A 649 23.72 10.86 41.85
C SER A 649 22.32 10.27 41.67
N VAL A 650 21.94 10.00 40.43
CA VAL A 650 20.62 9.46 40.06
C VAL A 650 20.44 8.02 40.56
N ALA A 651 21.49 7.19 40.55
CA ALA A 651 21.43 5.81 41.06
C ALA A 651 21.05 5.74 42.55
N LYS A 652 21.50 6.72 43.35
CA LYS A 652 21.14 6.82 44.77
C LYS A 652 19.66 7.15 44.93
N ASP A 653 19.15 8.10 44.15
CA ASP A 653 17.75 8.53 44.21
C ASP A 653 16.81 7.44 43.66
N LEU A 654 17.19 6.79 42.56
CA LEU A 654 16.52 5.61 41.99
C LEU A 654 16.46 4.46 43.01
N GLY A 655 17.58 4.14 43.67
CA GLY A 655 17.61 3.11 44.72
C GLY A 655 16.69 3.43 45.90
N VAL A 656 16.64 4.70 46.34
CA VAL A 656 15.72 5.13 47.40
C VAL A 656 14.26 5.01 46.95
N MET A 657 13.95 5.32 45.68
CA MET A 657 12.60 5.19 45.12
C MET A 657 12.14 3.74 44.96
N LEU A 658 13.00 2.87 44.44
CA LEU A 658 12.69 1.45 44.21
C LEU A 658 12.64 0.62 45.51
N GLU A 659 13.07 1.17 46.65
CA GLU A 659 13.08 0.48 47.94
C GLU A 659 12.32 1.22 49.05
N LYS A 660 12.86 2.33 49.54
CA LYS A 660 12.34 3.02 50.73
C LYS A 660 11.02 3.76 50.45
N LYS A 661 10.87 4.30 49.24
CA LYS A 661 9.69 5.05 48.81
C LYS A 661 8.80 4.26 47.84
N ALA A 662 9.02 2.96 47.67
CA ALA A 662 8.29 2.15 46.68
C ALA A 662 6.75 2.18 46.85
N HIS A 663 6.27 2.43 48.07
CA HIS A 663 4.84 2.56 48.37
C HIS A 663 4.20 3.80 47.74
N ASP A 664 4.99 4.86 47.55
CA ASP A 664 4.57 6.14 46.98
C ASP A 664 4.84 6.25 45.47
N VAL A 665 5.32 5.19 44.80
CA VAL A 665 5.79 5.24 43.41
C VAL A 665 4.95 4.33 42.51
N GLY A 666 4.38 4.91 41.46
CA GLY A 666 3.68 4.20 40.39
C GLY A 666 4.55 4.07 39.14
N ILE A 667 4.66 2.87 38.57
CA ILE A 667 5.20 2.69 37.22
C ILE A 667 4.10 3.06 36.23
N LEU A 668 4.34 4.09 35.43
CA LEU A 668 3.43 4.45 34.34
C LEU A 668 3.79 3.61 33.12
N VAL A 669 2.89 2.70 32.75
CA VAL A 669 3.00 1.91 31.53
C VAL A 669 2.23 2.65 30.46
N SER A 670 2.93 3.32 29.55
CA SER A 670 2.30 3.99 28.39
C SER A 670 2.97 3.52 27.10
N GLN A 671 2.26 2.71 26.33
CA GLN A 671 2.69 2.22 25.03
C GLN A 671 1.56 2.35 24.02
N ARG A 672 1.90 2.82 22.83
CA ARG A 672 0.97 2.96 21.71
C ARG A 672 1.69 2.75 20.40
N VAL A 673 0.93 2.43 19.36
CA VAL A 673 1.43 2.54 17.99
C VAL A 673 1.77 4.00 17.68
N MET A 674 2.81 4.22 16.88
CA MET A 674 3.28 5.57 16.53
C MET A 674 2.18 6.41 15.85
N ASN A 675 1.31 5.75 15.09
CA ASN A 675 0.28 6.37 14.25
C ASN A 675 -1.08 6.55 14.95
N LEU A 676 -1.14 6.44 16.28
CA LEU A 676 -2.36 6.75 17.03
C LEU A 676 -2.69 8.25 16.84
N PRO A 677 -3.92 8.63 16.46
CA PRO A 677 -4.30 10.03 16.29
C PRO A 677 -3.94 10.88 17.53
N PRO A 678 -3.21 12.00 17.38
CA PRO A 678 -2.80 12.84 18.52
C PRO A 678 -3.98 13.31 19.38
N GLN A 679 -5.16 13.51 18.77
CA GLN A 679 -6.40 13.93 19.44
C GLN A 679 -6.88 12.95 20.52
N LEU A 680 -6.44 11.69 20.48
CA LEU A 680 -6.78 10.68 21.49
C LEU A 680 -5.88 10.77 22.72
N LEU A 681 -4.74 11.47 22.67
CA LEU A 681 -3.78 11.50 23.78
C LEU A 681 -4.33 12.25 25.02
N PRO A 682 -4.94 13.44 24.92
CA PRO A 682 -5.49 14.13 26.08
C PRO A 682 -6.56 13.31 26.81
N PRO A 683 -7.61 12.78 26.15
CA PRO A 683 -8.61 11.97 26.85
C PRO A 683 -8.02 10.66 27.41
N LEU A 684 -7.01 10.08 26.76
CA LEU A 684 -6.33 8.87 27.25
C LEU A 684 -5.58 9.11 28.57
N TYR A 685 -4.78 10.17 28.65
CA TYR A 685 -4.04 10.50 29.87
C TYR A 685 -4.94 11.12 30.95
N ASP A 686 -5.96 11.89 30.57
CA ASP A 686 -6.96 12.39 31.51
C ASP A 686 -7.70 11.22 32.16
N GLY A 687 -8.19 10.26 31.37
CA GLY A 687 -8.82 9.03 31.86
C GLY A 687 -7.94 8.29 32.87
N LEU A 688 -6.69 8.00 32.51
CA LEU A 688 -5.75 7.29 33.37
C LEU A 688 -5.55 7.97 34.74
N PHE A 689 -5.29 9.28 34.76
CA PHE A 689 -5.01 9.98 36.01
C PHE A 689 -6.29 10.22 36.84
N ASP A 690 -7.46 10.30 36.20
CA ASP A 690 -8.75 10.35 36.90
C ASP A 690 -9.06 8.97 37.53
N GLU A 691 -8.83 7.88 36.80
CA GLU A 691 -8.92 6.50 37.33
C GLU A 691 -8.00 6.28 38.53
N VAL A 692 -6.75 6.73 38.46
CA VAL A 692 -5.83 6.67 39.60
C VAL A 692 -6.39 7.45 40.80
N SER A 693 -6.94 8.64 40.57
CA SER A 693 -7.55 9.44 41.64
C SER A 693 -8.74 8.70 42.27
N TRP A 694 -9.63 8.14 41.46
CA TRP A 694 -10.80 7.40 41.93
C TRP A 694 -10.40 6.11 42.66
N ALA A 695 -9.37 5.41 42.21
CA ALA A 695 -8.87 4.20 42.87
C ALA A 695 -8.39 4.45 44.31
N THR A 696 -8.04 5.69 44.67
CA THR A 696 -7.72 6.05 46.07
C THR A 696 -8.94 6.08 47.00
N GLU A 697 -10.15 6.05 46.45
CA GLU A 697 -11.43 6.10 47.17
C GLU A 697 -12.27 4.82 46.94
N ASP A 698 -12.26 4.29 45.72
CA ASP A 698 -13.19 3.26 45.24
C ASP A 698 -12.72 1.82 45.46
N GLU A 699 -11.42 1.58 45.72
CA GLU A 699 -10.89 0.24 46.00
C GLU A 699 -11.50 -0.37 47.28
N PRO A 700 -11.69 -1.71 47.36
CA PRO A 700 -12.47 -2.33 48.42
C PRO A 700 -11.75 -2.38 49.78
N THR A 701 -10.42 -2.26 49.80
CA THR A 701 -9.62 -2.26 51.04
C THR A 701 -8.79 -0.98 51.18
N GLU A 702 -8.53 -0.56 52.43
CA GLU A 702 -7.71 0.62 52.72
C GLU A 702 -6.27 0.46 52.22
N GLU A 703 -5.76 -0.77 52.22
CA GLU A 703 -4.44 -1.12 51.66
C GLU A 703 -4.39 -0.90 50.14
N LEU A 704 -5.43 -1.32 49.40
CA LEU A 704 -5.53 -1.14 47.96
C LEU A 704 -5.70 0.35 47.60
N ARG A 705 -6.52 1.09 48.35
CA ARG A 705 -6.63 2.56 48.21
C ARG A 705 -5.30 3.26 48.44
N GLY A 706 -4.55 2.82 49.46
CA GLY A 706 -3.21 3.31 49.75
C GLY A 706 -2.22 3.08 48.59
N SER A 707 -2.39 1.99 47.83
CA SER A 707 -1.50 1.63 46.73
C SER A 707 -1.60 2.55 45.50
N PHE A 708 -2.66 3.37 45.37
CA PHE A 708 -2.81 4.33 44.28
C PHE A 708 -2.46 5.78 44.67
N ARG A 709 -2.03 6.02 45.92
CA ARG A 709 -1.59 7.34 46.39
C ARG A 709 -0.15 7.64 45.96
N PHE A 710 0.07 7.74 44.66
CA PHE A 710 1.40 8.01 44.13
C PHE A 710 1.84 9.44 44.43
N LYS A 711 3.05 9.59 44.98
CA LYS A 711 3.76 10.89 45.01
C LYS A 711 4.66 11.05 43.79
N TRP A 712 4.99 9.94 43.12
CA TRP A 712 5.91 9.90 41.99
C TRP A 712 5.45 8.88 40.95
N TYR A 713 5.64 9.23 39.68
CA TYR A 713 5.52 8.32 38.55
C TYR A 713 6.90 8.02 37.97
N LEU A 714 7.18 6.74 37.74
CA LEU A 714 8.38 6.29 37.06
C LEU A 714 8.01 5.83 35.64
N LEU A 715 8.62 6.44 34.64
CA LEU A 715 8.38 6.15 33.23
C LEU A 715 9.62 5.52 32.60
N VAL A 716 9.41 4.51 31.74
CA VAL A 716 10.45 3.92 30.90
C VAL A 716 10.02 4.08 29.45
N THR A 717 10.81 4.81 28.66
CA THR A 717 10.54 5.07 27.24
C THR A 717 11.82 5.00 26.40
N LYS A 718 11.71 5.27 25.11
CA LYS A 718 12.79 5.20 24.12
C LYS A 718 12.93 6.53 23.40
N ILE A 719 14.16 6.93 23.16
CA ILE A 719 14.51 8.15 22.43
C ILE A 719 15.70 7.87 21.50
N TYR A 720 15.94 8.76 20.55
CA TYR A 720 17.15 8.75 19.76
C TYR A 720 18.03 9.94 20.14
N LYS A 721 19.31 9.69 20.41
CA LYS A 721 20.27 10.73 20.78
C LYS A 721 21.45 10.79 19.82
N LEU A 722 21.89 11.98 19.46
CA LEU A 722 23.01 12.16 18.52
C LEU A 722 24.33 11.61 19.10
N LYS A 723 25.08 10.84 18.29
CA LYS A 723 26.31 10.13 18.72
C LYS A 723 27.47 11.05 19.07
N ASN A 724 27.52 12.30 18.57
CA ASN A 724 28.64 13.26 18.76
C ASN A 724 28.21 14.75 18.66
N PRO A 725 27.55 15.34 19.67
CA PRO A 725 27.03 16.71 19.61
C PRO A 725 28.11 17.82 19.57
N LYS A 726 29.34 17.56 20.05
CA LYS A 726 30.37 18.61 20.26
C LYS A 726 31.35 18.85 19.09
N GLN A 727 31.26 18.10 17.99
CA GLN A 727 32.19 18.22 16.85
C GLN A 727 31.62 18.92 15.62
N ARG A 728 30.32 19.28 15.60
CA ARG A 728 29.69 19.98 14.48
C ARG A 728 29.44 21.45 14.84
N LYS A 729 30.09 22.36 14.12
CA LYS A 729 29.58 23.74 13.95
C LYS A 729 28.77 23.75 12.64
N PRO A 730 27.54 24.30 12.62
CA PRO A 730 26.75 24.35 11.39
C PRO A 730 27.51 25.12 10.31
N ARG A 731 27.57 24.58 9.08
CA ARG A 731 27.97 25.38 7.92
C ARG A 731 26.77 26.21 7.47
N ARG A 732 27.03 27.43 6.98
CA ARG A 732 25.99 28.37 6.54
C ARG A 732 25.04 27.69 5.54
N GLY A 733 23.78 27.46 5.95
CA GLY A 733 22.72 26.86 5.13
C GLY A 733 22.25 25.46 5.56
N GLU A 734 22.83 24.83 6.58
CA GLU A 734 22.31 23.58 7.18
C GLU A 734 21.36 23.90 8.35
N GLU A 735 20.18 23.25 8.39
CA GLU A 735 19.26 23.30 9.54
C GLU A 735 19.90 22.65 10.78
N GLU A 736 19.62 23.18 11.98
CA GLU A 736 20.17 22.64 13.24
C GLU A 736 19.57 21.25 13.53
N GLU A 737 20.40 20.20 13.50
CA GLU A 737 20.00 18.85 13.89
C GLU A 737 19.67 18.80 15.40
N GLU A 738 18.46 18.38 15.76
CA GLU A 738 18.02 18.24 17.15
C GLU A 738 18.89 17.24 17.95
N GLU A 739 19.32 17.61 19.15
CA GLU A 739 20.22 16.75 19.95
C GLU A 739 19.54 15.43 20.40
N THR A 740 18.22 15.46 20.59
CA THR A 740 17.40 14.33 21.03
C THR A 740 16.08 14.31 20.28
N VAL A 741 15.76 13.19 19.66
CA VAL A 741 14.49 12.96 18.95
C VAL A 741 13.60 12.04 19.77
N PHE A 742 12.40 12.50 20.10
CA PHE A 742 11.41 11.74 20.85
C PHE A 742 10.54 10.91 19.89
N LEU A 743 10.35 9.62 20.20
CA LEU A 743 9.42 8.76 19.46
C LEU A 743 7.97 9.18 19.72
N LYS A 744 7.68 9.66 20.92
CA LYS A 744 6.36 10.09 21.36
C LYS A 744 6.48 11.54 21.86
N PRO A 745 5.81 12.52 21.23
CA PRO A 745 5.90 13.92 21.65
C PRO A 745 5.54 14.15 23.12
N GLU A 746 4.62 13.34 23.67
CA GLU A 746 4.25 13.41 25.08
C GLU A 746 5.39 13.03 26.05
N ASP A 747 6.38 12.23 25.60
CA ASP A 747 7.54 11.89 26.43
C ASP A 747 8.47 13.10 26.65
N GLU A 748 8.50 14.05 25.71
CA GLU A 748 9.23 15.30 25.86
C GLU A 748 8.63 16.14 27.00
N LEU A 749 7.30 16.21 27.07
CA LEU A 749 6.58 16.90 28.14
C LEU A 749 6.89 16.24 29.50
N PHE A 750 6.86 14.91 29.57
CA PHE A 750 7.26 14.20 30.79
C PHE A 750 8.71 14.45 31.18
N LEU A 751 9.62 14.59 30.22
CA LEU A 751 11.01 14.91 30.48
C LEU A 751 11.17 16.32 31.08
N GLN A 752 10.50 17.33 30.50
CA GLN A 752 10.48 18.70 31.03
C GLN A 752 9.91 18.77 32.46
N LEU A 753 8.98 17.88 32.76
CA LEU A 753 8.33 17.80 34.08
C LEU A 753 9.05 16.85 35.06
N SER A 754 10.06 16.11 34.62
CA SER A 754 10.78 15.17 35.46
C SER A 754 11.66 15.88 36.50
N SER A 755 11.73 15.34 37.71
CA SER A 755 12.66 15.84 38.74
C SER A 755 14.08 15.29 38.51
N TRP A 756 14.16 14.10 37.92
CA TRP A 756 15.40 13.55 37.40
C TRP A 756 15.09 12.57 36.27
N SER A 757 16.06 12.40 35.39
CA SER A 757 16.01 11.42 34.30
C SER A 757 17.42 10.92 34.02
N PHE A 758 17.53 9.70 33.48
CA PHE A 758 18.80 9.22 32.95
C PHE A 758 18.57 8.40 31.67
N THR A 759 19.61 8.35 30.83
CA THR A 759 19.57 7.61 29.57
C THR A 759 20.58 6.46 29.58
N TYR A 760 20.24 5.35 28.94
CA TYR A 760 21.14 4.21 28.77
C TYR A 760 21.13 3.70 27.32
N PRO A 761 22.25 3.19 26.80
CA PRO A 761 22.29 2.66 25.44
C PRO A 761 21.50 1.36 25.33
N MET A 762 20.62 1.27 24.32
CA MET A 762 19.88 0.05 24.01
C MET A 762 20.64 -0.82 22.99
N ARG A 763 20.51 -2.14 23.10
CA ARG A 763 21.10 -3.13 22.18
C ARG A 763 20.15 -3.47 21.04
N SER A 764 18.85 -3.39 21.27
CA SER A 764 17.83 -3.60 20.24
C SER A 764 17.98 -2.53 19.15
N GLN A 765 18.16 -2.97 17.91
CA GLN A 765 18.10 -2.08 16.75
C GLN A 765 16.65 -2.03 16.27
N LEU A 766 15.89 -1.02 16.69
CA LEU A 766 14.76 -0.59 15.88
C LEU A 766 15.34 -0.07 14.57
N VAL A 767 14.91 -0.65 13.44
CA VAL A 767 15.46 -0.44 12.10
C VAL A 767 15.63 1.06 11.82
N THR A 768 16.87 1.54 11.84
CA THR A 768 17.17 2.96 11.65
C THR A 768 17.14 3.31 10.16
N SER A 769 16.34 4.32 9.79
CA SER A 769 16.44 4.99 8.49
C SER A 769 17.84 5.61 8.32
N HIS A 770 18.24 5.92 7.08
CA HIS A 770 19.57 6.50 6.80
C HIS A 770 19.81 7.85 7.50
N GLU A 771 18.75 8.56 7.87
CA GLU A 771 18.77 9.85 8.60
C GLU A 771 19.16 9.66 10.08
N MET A 772 18.89 8.49 10.66
CA MET A 772 19.22 8.17 12.05
C MET A 772 20.60 7.49 12.22
N LYS A 773 21.41 7.43 11.15
CA LYS A 773 22.79 6.88 11.21
C LYS A 773 23.65 7.56 12.29
N ASN A 774 23.47 8.87 12.44
CA ASN A 774 24.18 9.67 13.42
C ASN A 774 23.55 9.61 14.82
N TYR A 775 22.38 8.98 14.95
CA TYR A 775 21.67 8.83 16.21
C TYR A 775 21.86 7.41 16.78
N GLN A 776 21.81 7.31 18.09
CA GLN A 776 21.85 6.08 18.84
C GLN A 776 20.51 5.92 19.56
N LEU A 777 19.91 4.73 19.47
CA LEU A 777 18.73 4.41 20.26
C LEU A 777 19.12 4.31 21.74
N MET A 778 18.45 5.10 22.56
CA MET A 778 18.66 5.17 23.99
C MET A 778 17.35 4.87 24.71
N GLY A 779 17.43 4.16 25.83
CA GLY A 779 16.34 4.09 26.79
C GLY A 779 16.38 5.32 27.67
N LEU A 780 15.22 5.89 27.96
CA LEU A 780 15.04 7.05 28.83
C LEU A 780 14.18 6.65 30.02
N VAL A 781 14.68 6.89 31.22
CA VAL A 781 13.94 6.67 32.48
C VAL A 781 13.74 8.02 33.15
N MET A 782 12.51 8.31 33.55
CA MET A 782 12.11 9.61 34.12
C MET A 782 11.32 9.41 35.40
N ALA A 783 11.61 10.22 36.41
CA ALA A 783 10.79 10.32 37.61
C ALA A 783 10.06 11.66 37.64
N VAL A 784 8.73 11.62 37.64
CA VAL A 784 7.85 12.80 37.61
C VAL A 784 7.08 12.87 38.93
N GLU A 785 7.04 14.04 39.55
CA GLU A 785 6.23 14.24 40.76
C GLU A 785 4.75 14.27 40.40
N ALA A 786 3.92 13.54 41.16
CA ALA A 786 2.48 13.46 40.92
C ALA A 786 1.79 14.85 40.97
N LYS A 787 2.36 15.81 41.72
CA LYS A 787 1.86 17.19 41.79
C LYS A 787 2.00 17.97 40.48
N ARG A 788 2.83 17.51 39.54
CA ARG A 788 3.06 18.12 38.21
C ARG A 788 2.17 17.54 37.12
N ILE A 789 1.36 16.52 37.42
CA ILE A 789 0.42 15.94 36.46
C ILE A 789 -0.63 16.96 35.95
N PRO A 790 -1.16 17.90 36.76
CA PRO A 790 -2.04 18.95 36.23
C PRO A 790 -1.34 19.86 35.21
N GLU A 791 -0.05 20.16 35.40
CA GLU A 791 0.79 20.93 34.46
C GLU A 791 0.99 20.13 33.16
N PHE A 792 1.27 18.82 33.26
CA PHE A 792 1.35 17.90 32.12
C PHE A 792 0.06 17.89 31.29
N ARG A 793 -1.10 17.76 31.93
CA ARG A 793 -2.40 17.75 31.24
C ARG A 793 -2.65 19.05 30.47
N GLN A 794 -2.25 20.20 31.02
CA GLN A 794 -2.36 21.48 30.31
C GLN A 794 -1.44 21.54 29.10
N MET A 795 -0.16 21.18 29.26
CA MET A 795 0.82 21.17 28.18
C MET A 795 0.44 20.20 27.05
N LEU A 796 -0.11 19.03 27.39
CA LEU A 796 -0.54 18.03 26.42
C LEU A 796 -1.72 18.52 25.58
N ASN A 797 -2.69 19.22 26.19
CA ASN A 797 -3.80 19.82 25.46
C ASN A 797 -3.30 20.91 24.49
N SER A 798 -2.38 21.78 24.94
CA SER A 798 -1.79 22.83 24.10
C SER A 798 -0.86 22.34 22.98
N LEU A 799 -0.43 21.08 23.01
CA LEU A 799 0.37 20.47 21.95
C LEU A 799 -0.48 20.00 20.75
N ILE A 800 -1.80 19.85 20.97
CA ILE A 800 -2.73 19.23 20.02
C ILE A 800 -3.72 20.24 19.43
N ASP A 801 -4.00 21.34 20.14
CA ASP A 801 -4.64 22.55 19.60
C ASP A 801 -3.71 23.30 18.63
#